data_AF-A0A4R4S380-F1
#
_entry.id   AF-A0A4R4S380-F1
#
_cell.length_a   1.000
_cell.length_b   1.000
_cell.length_c   1.000
_cell.angle_alpha   90.00
_cell.angle_beta   90.00
_cell.angle_gamma   90.00
#
_symmetry.space_group_name_H-M   'P 1'
#
loop_
_entity.id
_entity.type
_entity.pdbx_description
1 polymer ?
#
loop_
_entity_poly.entity_id
_entity_poly.type
_entity_poly.pdbx_seq_one_letter_code
_entity_poly.pdbx_strand_id
1 'polypeptide(L)'
;MPMGDDPAEEREQWIAVVCEGLVGQVAEHPALDPAGIVPGLGEPDMVRALVVARLAALVSAGCSTADVVRLLADSGVLAGPGVNPERLGGLVGTIRRQMASTGMGDSAWLLGCGLPAWNPESTYRFLLELWSARRLGSVPRGRVKRELTRHWDVRDPAWLEVCLSRSPSPLRAYANIWAVLKAEPDVQVGNFAAVALRGDAESHRALEDWMDSFVREASAAQHLLTIGIDRVNAEQALRILRQLKGPADAGLRKMASRVVEIIEGQRERVAEAVEGLSTLERQLLRDRTDEERFQDGCLAELLRWSYAPIAISRMAAPDVAHGLWGPLPWWRIRVRGEDQVKAATATLVEGTRLLGLTRDFDSPGRLELICRRPRSGSPGLRAHFAFDLTNPAHAGELLLIGKRGEVCVDLVRTSDLEEDIHLGTLRVTAEDELAHMLTEIASKALAELAGAPKVDVDDHGVSALGEALRQTADARLDQWSAAREVLVTMSAGLAGNVVLETADPPTPLAGPRRARVSAEPGSGFVYVQRNPAMPDMLKIGFTRRLPEDRAEELFSTPVPFPFEVTYRVLTMRAHEVEQAVHRLLDAQRVAPGREFFRVGQAMAEEAIRFCQERVTGIGSWESMPVVHRLRAGDRVALPLRGGQTFVVTAYPSLMASSAEVVDMWQAHADGDLLELHVTDDPGMVRGLSDGDEGADEDPLPYLNRQGSAPNGHLIGRERLVAGDRLSWLSNHAHVVFEIHGFCQVFCRTWNPQFDAETGCPTLPHHVVRPASRAAAGVREVLALNIPRTWAPRNSDPADGWASPATRESKPEDWLLQLRQRKDAS
;
A
#
# COMPACT_ATOMS: atom_id res chain seq x y z
N MET A 1 -21.61 25.67 3.20
CA MET A 1 -20.87 26.94 3.38
C MET A 1 -20.82 27.66 2.04
N PRO A 2 -20.84 29.00 1.97
CA PRO A 2 -20.47 29.67 0.72
C PRO A 2 -19.00 29.29 0.44
N MET A 3 -18.76 28.53 -0.63
CA MET A 3 -17.39 28.25 -1.08
C MET A 3 -16.75 29.57 -1.46
N GLY A 4 -15.49 29.80 -1.10
CA GLY A 4 -14.80 31.02 -1.48
C GLY A 4 -14.71 31.10 -3.01
N ASP A 5 -14.75 32.33 -3.54
CA ASP A 5 -14.78 32.54 -4.99
C ASP A 5 -13.39 32.34 -5.64
N ASP A 6 -12.31 32.17 -4.86
CA ASP A 6 -10.91 32.08 -5.35
C ASP A 6 -10.10 30.95 -4.67
N PRO A 7 -9.96 29.77 -5.31
CA PRO A 7 -9.16 28.65 -4.80
C PRO A 7 -7.66 28.96 -4.62
N ALA A 8 -7.12 29.96 -5.34
CA ALA A 8 -5.73 30.36 -5.16
C ALA A 8 -5.54 31.10 -3.83
N GLU A 9 -6.49 31.97 -3.47
CA GLU A 9 -6.49 32.68 -2.19
C GLU A 9 -6.72 31.71 -1.02
N GLU A 10 -7.70 30.80 -1.15
CA GLU A 10 -7.99 29.75 -0.16
C GLU A 10 -6.75 28.90 0.15
N ARG A 11 -5.98 28.54 -0.89
CA ARG A 11 -4.74 27.79 -0.73
C ARG A 11 -3.68 28.57 0.05
N GLU A 12 -3.49 29.85 -0.24
CA GLU A 12 -2.51 30.68 0.47
C GLU A 12 -2.92 30.91 1.94
N GLN A 13 -4.21 31.07 2.22
CA GLN A 13 -4.76 31.13 3.58
C GLN A 13 -4.50 29.82 4.33
N TRP A 14 -4.75 28.66 3.72
CA TRP A 14 -4.45 27.36 4.32
C TRP A 14 -2.95 27.18 4.61
N ILE A 15 -2.07 27.58 3.69
CA ILE A 15 -0.61 27.54 3.92
C ILE A 15 -0.20 28.43 5.10
N ALA A 16 -0.81 29.61 5.23
CA ALA A 16 -0.55 30.52 6.35
C ALA A 16 -0.95 29.88 7.68
N VAL A 17 -2.15 29.26 7.76
CA VAL A 17 -2.62 28.54 8.95
C VAL A 17 -1.65 27.40 9.31
N VAL A 18 -1.16 26.64 8.33
CA VAL A 18 -0.16 25.59 8.56
C VAL A 18 1.13 26.17 9.15
N CYS A 19 1.65 27.26 8.57
CA CYS A 19 2.89 27.89 9.05
C CYS A 19 2.73 28.48 10.45
N GLU A 20 1.61 29.16 10.72
CA GLU A 20 1.27 29.73 12.02
C GLU A 20 1.12 28.63 13.07
N GLY A 21 0.39 27.55 12.76
CA GLY A 21 0.20 26.43 13.68
C GLY A 21 1.52 25.74 14.08
N LEU A 22 2.44 25.56 13.14
CA LEU A 22 3.75 24.98 13.43
C LEU A 22 4.64 25.90 14.28
N VAL A 23 4.62 27.21 14.00
CA VAL A 23 5.50 28.17 14.68
C VAL A 23 4.92 28.64 16.00
N GLY A 24 3.61 28.76 16.15
CA GLY A 24 2.95 29.50 17.23
C GLY A 24 3.43 29.14 18.63
N GLN A 25 3.63 27.85 18.91
CA GLN A 25 4.07 27.34 20.22
C GLN A 25 5.56 27.61 20.51
N VAL A 26 6.36 27.95 19.49
CA VAL A 26 7.79 28.23 19.60
C VAL A 26 8.16 29.61 19.06
N ALA A 27 7.17 30.47 18.80
CA ALA A 27 7.35 31.76 18.14
C ALA A 27 8.26 32.71 18.95
N GLU A 28 8.12 32.69 20.27
CA GLU A 28 8.92 33.51 21.19
C GLU A 28 10.29 32.89 21.52
N HIS A 29 10.59 31.70 20.98
CA HIS A 29 11.83 31.01 21.31
C HIS A 29 13.04 31.76 20.71
N PRO A 30 14.07 32.15 21.48
CA PRO A 30 15.17 33.01 21.00
C PRO A 30 16.02 32.44 19.85
N ALA A 31 15.91 31.15 19.58
CA ALA A 31 16.58 30.49 18.44
C ALA A 31 15.85 30.67 17.10
N LEU A 32 14.56 31.03 17.14
CA LEU A 32 13.71 31.27 15.96
C LEU A 32 13.40 32.76 15.75
N ASP A 33 14.12 33.65 16.44
CA ASP A 33 14.04 35.09 16.20
C ASP A 33 14.24 35.37 14.69
N PRO A 34 13.31 36.06 14.01
CA PRO A 34 13.44 36.43 12.60
C PRO A 34 14.77 37.11 12.25
N ALA A 35 15.35 37.89 13.17
CA ALA A 35 16.64 38.54 12.97
C ALA A 35 17.83 37.55 12.95
N GLY A 36 17.63 36.35 13.49
CA GLY A 36 18.59 35.25 13.48
C GLY A 36 18.52 34.35 12.25
N ILE A 37 17.61 34.58 11.31
CA ILE A 37 17.51 33.80 10.06
C ILE A 37 18.40 34.45 8.99
N VAL A 38 19.14 33.64 8.23
CA VAL A 38 19.98 34.15 7.14
C VAL A 38 19.12 34.94 6.13
N PRO A 39 19.43 36.23 5.88
CA PRO A 39 18.65 37.04 4.96
C PRO A 39 18.60 36.47 3.56
N GLY A 40 17.46 36.68 2.90
CA GLY A 40 17.31 36.33 1.49
C GLY A 40 17.09 34.84 1.22
N LEU A 41 16.76 34.02 2.23
CA LEU A 41 16.31 32.63 2.08
C LEU A 41 14.81 32.49 1.76
N GLY A 42 14.04 33.57 1.75
CA GLY A 42 12.61 33.56 1.45
C GLY A 42 11.83 34.35 2.50
N GLU A 43 10.52 34.12 2.54
CA GLU A 43 9.63 34.69 3.55
C GLU A 43 9.99 34.15 4.94
N PRO A 44 10.20 35.03 5.95
CA PRO A 44 10.67 34.62 7.27
C PRO A 44 9.77 33.58 7.96
N ASP A 45 8.44 33.75 7.89
CA ASP A 45 7.49 32.85 8.56
C ASP A 45 7.52 31.43 7.97
N MET A 46 7.57 31.32 6.64
CA MET A 46 7.75 30.04 5.94
C MET A 46 9.09 29.38 6.30
N VAL A 47 10.18 30.15 6.39
CA VAL A 47 11.49 29.60 6.78
C VAL A 47 11.48 29.11 8.23
N ARG A 48 10.83 29.84 9.15
CA ARG A 48 10.66 29.37 10.54
C ARG A 48 9.85 28.07 10.61
N ALA A 49 8.71 28.02 9.93
CA ALA A 49 7.88 26.82 9.87
C ALA A 49 8.65 25.63 9.30
N LEU A 50 9.45 25.85 8.26
CA LEU A 50 10.29 24.82 7.64
C LEU A 50 11.40 24.33 8.59
N VAL A 51 12.01 25.21 9.38
CA VAL A 51 12.96 24.82 10.44
C VAL A 51 12.28 23.96 11.50
N VAL A 52 11.09 24.37 11.97
CA VAL A 52 10.32 23.61 12.97
C VAL A 52 9.92 22.24 12.44
N ALA A 53 9.38 22.16 11.22
CA ALA A 53 9.01 20.89 10.59
C ALA A 53 10.24 19.98 10.38
N ARG A 54 11.39 20.55 9.99
CA ARG A 54 12.64 19.79 9.88
C ARG A 54 13.09 19.23 11.22
N LEU A 55 13.01 20.03 12.28
CA LEU A 55 13.36 19.58 13.63
C LEU A 55 12.45 18.45 14.08
N ALA A 56 11.14 18.56 13.85
CA ALA A 56 10.19 17.49 14.13
C ALA A 56 10.51 16.21 13.35
N ALA A 57 10.84 16.32 12.06
CA ALA A 57 11.24 15.18 11.21
C ALA A 57 12.57 14.52 11.65
N LEU A 58 13.54 15.30 12.16
CA LEU A 58 14.78 14.76 12.69
C LEU A 58 14.57 14.07 14.04
N VAL A 59 13.71 14.65 14.90
CA VAL A 59 13.36 14.09 16.20
C VAL A 59 12.56 12.79 16.03
N SER A 60 11.58 12.74 15.12
CA SER A 60 10.83 11.52 14.82
C SER A 60 11.71 10.41 14.25
N ALA A 61 12.80 10.76 13.57
CA ALA A 61 13.79 9.83 13.07
C ALA A 61 14.80 9.34 14.14
N GLY A 62 14.60 9.69 15.41
CA GLY A 62 15.46 9.23 16.52
C GLY A 62 16.78 10.00 16.66
N CYS A 63 16.94 11.16 16.02
CA CYS A 63 18.20 11.92 16.14
C CYS A 63 18.41 12.44 17.57
N SER A 64 19.64 12.32 18.07
CA SER A 64 20.03 12.87 19.38
C SER A 64 19.95 14.40 19.36
N THR A 65 19.71 15.03 20.53
CA THR A 65 19.70 16.50 20.63
C THR A 65 21.01 17.11 20.12
N ALA A 66 22.15 16.48 20.42
CA ALA A 66 23.46 16.93 19.97
C ALA A 66 23.58 16.89 18.44
N ASP A 67 23.11 15.81 17.81
CA ASP A 67 23.11 15.68 16.35
C ASP A 67 22.21 16.71 15.67
N VAL A 68 21.00 16.91 16.21
CA VAL A 68 20.05 17.90 15.69
C VAL A 68 20.63 19.31 15.80
N VAL A 69 21.22 19.66 16.95
CA VAL A 69 21.88 20.95 17.17
C VAL A 69 23.02 21.15 16.17
N ARG A 70 23.87 20.13 15.97
CA ARG A 70 24.97 20.16 15.00
C ARG A 70 24.45 20.34 13.57
N LEU A 71 23.49 19.52 13.13
CA LEU A 71 22.91 19.60 11.79
C LEU A 71 22.27 20.96 11.51
N LEU A 72 21.60 21.54 12.49
CA LEU A 72 20.99 22.86 12.35
C LEU A 72 22.04 23.98 12.36
N ALA A 73 23.07 23.90 13.20
CA ALA A 73 24.17 24.84 13.20
C ALA A 73 24.94 24.84 11.86
N ASP A 74 25.19 23.65 11.30
CA ASP A 74 25.90 23.48 10.03
C ASP A 74 25.05 23.82 8.79
N SER A 75 23.72 23.85 8.93
CA SER A 75 22.81 24.14 7.82
C SER A 75 23.01 25.54 7.21
N GLY A 76 23.53 26.50 7.99
CA GLY A 76 23.61 27.90 7.56
C GLY A 76 22.26 28.53 7.25
N VAL A 77 21.16 28.00 7.81
CA VAL A 77 19.83 28.63 7.78
C VAL A 77 19.72 29.73 8.84
N LEU A 78 20.39 29.52 9.98
CA LEU A 78 20.45 30.45 11.11
C LEU A 78 21.80 31.18 11.14
N ALA A 79 21.79 32.40 11.68
CA ALA A 79 22.93 33.29 11.83
C ALA A 79 22.95 33.96 13.20
N GLY A 80 24.11 34.50 13.58
CA GLY A 80 24.28 35.26 14.81
C GLY A 80 23.96 34.44 16.07
N PRO A 81 23.22 34.99 17.05
CA PRO A 81 22.93 34.31 18.32
C PRO A 81 21.97 33.10 18.18
N GLY A 82 21.36 32.90 17.01
CA GLY A 82 20.50 31.74 16.71
C GLY A 82 21.27 30.42 16.54
N VAL A 83 22.59 30.46 16.32
CA VAL A 83 23.45 29.27 16.19
C VAL A 83 23.98 28.79 17.56
N ASN A 84 23.63 29.48 18.64
CA ASN A 84 24.08 29.12 19.99
C ASN A 84 23.57 27.70 20.37
N PRO A 85 24.48 26.74 20.69
CA PRO A 85 24.11 25.36 20.98
C PRO A 85 23.12 25.18 22.14
N GLU A 86 23.20 26.01 23.19
CA GLU A 86 22.28 25.93 24.34
C GLU A 86 20.87 26.35 23.93
N ARG A 87 20.74 27.43 23.13
CA ARG A 87 19.45 27.87 22.60
C ARG A 87 18.86 26.83 21.65
N LEU A 88 19.67 26.27 20.75
CA LEU A 88 19.22 25.21 19.85
C LEU A 88 18.79 23.97 20.63
N GLY A 89 19.53 23.59 21.68
CA GLY A 89 19.17 22.50 22.58
C GLY A 89 17.83 22.75 23.30
N GLY A 90 17.60 23.98 23.77
CA GLY A 90 16.32 24.41 24.33
C GLY A 90 15.15 24.28 23.36
N LEU A 91 15.35 24.69 22.10
CA LEU A 91 14.34 24.56 21.04
C LEU A 91 14.00 23.10 20.76
N VAL A 92 15.02 22.25 20.60
CA VAL A 92 14.83 20.79 20.41
C VAL A 92 14.08 20.19 21.59
N GLY A 93 14.40 20.59 22.82
CA GLY A 93 13.68 20.16 24.02
C GLY A 93 12.20 20.55 24.02
N THR A 94 11.89 21.76 23.56
CA THR A 94 10.49 22.22 23.42
C THR A 94 9.74 21.44 22.35
N ILE A 95 10.33 21.24 21.17
CA ILE A 95 9.73 20.46 20.08
C ILE A 95 9.48 19.01 20.52
N ARG A 96 10.44 18.37 21.20
CA ARG A 96 10.26 17.03 21.77
C ARG A 96 9.08 16.98 22.74
N ARG A 97 8.97 17.92 23.67
CA ARG A 97 7.82 17.99 24.60
C ARG A 97 6.50 18.18 23.86
N GLN A 98 6.49 18.98 22.80
CA GLN A 98 5.29 19.24 22.00
C GLN A 98 4.87 18.02 21.17
N MET A 99 5.82 17.32 20.53
CA MET A 99 5.55 16.06 19.83
C MET A 99 4.94 15.02 20.77
N ALA A 100 5.52 14.87 21.96
CA ALA A 100 5.03 14.02 23.03
C ALA A 100 3.61 14.36 23.49
N SER A 101 3.30 15.64 23.68
CA SER A 101 2.03 16.06 24.28
C SER A 101 0.89 16.12 23.28
N THR A 102 1.19 16.60 22.07
CA THR A 102 0.20 17.08 21.10
C THR A 102 0.57 16.74 19.65
N GLY A 103 1.67 16.02 19.38
CA GLY A 103 2.07 15.68 18.02
C GLY A 103 2.39 16.89 17.13
N MET A 104 2.93 17.96 17.73
CA MET A 104 3.21 19.28 17.11
C MET A 104 2.01 20.19 16.88
N GLY A 105 0.78 19.74 17.10
CA GLY A 105 -0.40 20.59 16.99
C GLY A 105 -1.23 20.49 18.26
N ASP A 106 -1.44 21.60 18.95
CA ASP A 106 -2.62 21.68 19.82
C ASP A 106 -3.79 21.16 18.97
N SER A 107 -4.44 20.10 19.44
CA SER A 107 -5.15 19.09 18.66
C SER A 107 -6.42 19.59 17.93
N ALA A 108 -6.56 20.91 17.76
CA ALA A 108 -7.64 21.57 17.04
C ALA A 108 -7.17 22.39 15.82
N TRP A 109 -5.88 22.76 15.70
CA TRP A 109 -5.40 23.64 14.62
C TRP A 109 -4.77 22.89 13.44
N LEU A 110 -3.95 21.86 13.70
CA LEU A 110 -3.35 21.03 12.64
C LEU A 110 -4.24 19.84 12.26
N LEU A 111 -5.00 19.30 13.22
CA LEU A 111 -6.13 18.39 12.96
C LEU A 111 -7.22 19.24 12.30
N GLY A 112 -7.45 19.06 11.00
CA GLY A 112 -8.25 19.97 10.18
C GLY A 112 -7.50 20.47 8.94
N CYS A 113 -6.15 20.51 8.99
CA CYS A 113 -5.32 20.93 7.86
C CYS A 113 -4.92 19.80 6.91
N GLY A 114 -5.32 18.55 7.18
CA GLY A 114 -4.93 17.39 6.37
C GLY A 114 -3.46 16.97 6.50
N LEU A 115 -2.77 17.41 7.57
CA LEU A 115 -1.38 17.00 7.83
C LEU A 115 -1.36 15.74 8.73
N PRO A 116 -0.69 14.65 8.31
CA PRO A 116 -0.62 13.44 9.13
C PRO A 116 0.28 13.67 10.35
N ALA A 117 -0.30 13.82 11.55
CA ALA A 117 0.43 14.02 12.80
C ALA A 117 1.47 12.91 13.09
N TRP A 118 1.16 11.69 12.64
CA TRP A 118 2.01 10.52 12.75
C TRP A 118 3.09 10.43 11.66
N ASN A 119 3.23 11.42 10.78
CA ASN A 119 4.22 11.47 9.69
C ASN A 119 4.75 12.90 9.48
N PRO A 120 5.49 13.46 10.47
CA PRO A 120 6.05 14.81 10.39
C PRO A 120 7.04 14.99 9.22
N GLU A 121 7.63 13.91 8.72
CA GLU A 121 8.50 13.91 7.54
C GLU A 121 7.76 14.39 6.28
N SER A 122 6.47 14.04 6.15
CA SER A 122 5.64 14.47 5.02
C SER A 122 5.30 15.95 5.09
N THR A 123 5.08 16.49 6.31
CA THR A 123 4.91 17.93 6.53
C THR A 123 6.18 18.71 6.17
N TYR A 124 7.35 18.22 6.56
CA TYR A 124 8.62 18.84 6.17
C TYR A 124 8.79 18.85 4.64
N ARG A 125 8.53 17.70 3.97
CA ARG A 125 8.61 17.61 2.50
C ARG A 125 7.64 18.57 1.81
N PHE A 126 6.40 18.65 2.29
CA PHE A 126 5.39 19.57 1.79
C PHE A 126 5.86 21.03 1.86
N LEU A 127 6.30 21.50 3.03
CA LEU A 127 6.80 22.88 3.18
C LEU A 127 8.04 23.13 2.33
N LEU A 128 8.91 22.13 2.16
CA LEU A 128 10.10 22.26 1.33
C LEU A 128 9.76 22.36 -0.16
N GLU A 129 8.78 21.60 -0.65
CA GLU A 129 8.22 21.75 -2.00
C GLU A 129 7.68 23.17 -2.20
N LEU A 130 6.85 23.67 -1.26
CA LEU A 130 6.31 25.03 -1.33
C LEU A 130 7.39 26.10 -1.32
N TRP A 131 8.34 26.00 -0.39
CA TRP A 131 9.46 26.92 -0.29
C TRP A 131 10.23 26.93 -1.62
N SER A 132 10.60 25.76 -2.16
CA SER A 132 11.36 25.66 -3.41
C SER A 132 10.61 26.26 -4.60
N ALA A 133 9.29 26.02 -4.70
CA ALA A 133 8.44 26.60 -5.74
C ALA A 133 8.42 28.13 -5.67
N ARG A 134 8.17 28.71 -4.49
CA ARG A 134 8.21 30.17 -4.28
C ARG A 134 9.59 30.76 -4.59
N ARG A 135 10.68 30.05 -4.23
CA ARG A 135 12.04 30.48 -4.54
C ARG A 135 12.31 30.51 -6.04
N LEU A 136 11.84 29.53 -6.81
CA LEU A 136 12.01 29.50 -8.26
C LEU A 136 11.32 30.68 -8.97
N GLY A 137 10.28 31.27 -8.36
CA GLY A 137 9.63 32.48 -8.87
C GLY A 137 10.52 33.73 -8.84
N SER A 138 11.59 33.74 -8.03
CA SER A 138 12.46 34.92 -7.84
C SER A 138 13.95 34.63 -8.00
N VAL A 139 14.36 33.36 -8.00
CA VAL A 139 15.76 32.93 -7.97
C VAL A 139 16.02 31.89 -9.06
N PRO A 140 17.15 31.97 -9.80
CA PRO A 140 17.48 30.99 -10.82
C PRO A 140 17.56 29.56 -10.28
N ARG A 141 17.04 28.59 -11.04
CA ARG A 141 16.99 27.15 -10.69
C ARG A 141 18.32 26.61 -10.16
N GLY A 142 19.45 26.96 -10.76
CA GLY A 142 20.78 26.51 -10.31
C GLY A 142 21.17 27.03 -8.92
N ARG A 143 20.70 28.22 -8.53
CA ARG A 143 20.90 28.74 -7.17
C ARG A 143 19.96 28.06 -6.19
N VAL A 144 18.68 27.86 -6.52
CA VAL A 144 17.73 27.12 -5.67
C VAL A 144 18.23 25.70 -5.39
N LYS A 145 18.77 25.00 -6.41
CA LYS A 145 19.41 23.69 -6.24
C LYS A 145 20.55 23.72 -5.21
N ARG A 146 21.42 24.73 -5.26
CA ARG A 146 22.50 24.90 -4.27
C ARG A 146 21.96 25.19 -2.87
N GLU A 147 20.91 25.98 -2.75
CA GLU A 147 20.28 26.28 -1.47
C GLU A 147 19.60 25.03 -0.88
N LEU A 148 18.89 24.23 -1.69
CA LEU A 148 18.32 22.93 -1.29
C LEU A 148 19.39 21.98 -0.74
N THR A 149 20.51 21.83 -1.43
CA THR A 149 21.58 20.93 -0.99
C THR A 149 22.33 21.50 0.22
N ARG A 150 22.64 22.81 0.25
CA ARG A 150 23.43 23.42 1.31
C ARG A 150 22.64 23.58 2.60
N HIS A 151 21.43 24.14 2.51
CA HIS A 151 20.67 24.56 3.68
C HIS A 151 19.71 23.49 4.17
N TRP A 152 19.13 22.70 3.26
CA TRP A 152 18.08 21.74 3.58
C TRP A 152 18.52 20.27 3.45
N ASP A 153 19.81 20.04 3.16
CA ASP A 153 20.46 18.74 3.00
C ASP A 153 19.76 17.80 1.98
N VAL A 154 19.16 18.39 0.94
CA VAL A 154 18.53 17.62 -0.13
C VAL A 154 19.57 17.12 -1.11
N ARG A 155 19.87 15.82 -1.04
CA ARG A 155 20.90 15.16 -1.87
C ARG A 155 20.37 14.16 -2.88
N ASP A 156 19.19 13.59 -2.65
CA ASP A 156 18.57 12.64 -3.57
C ASP A 156 18.27 13.34 -4.91
N PRO A 157 18.84 12.87 -6.05
CA PRO A 157 18.58 13.46 -7.36
C PRO A 157 17.11 13.45 -7.76
N ALA A 158 16.36 12.39 -7.42
CA ALA A 158 14.95 12.30 -7.75
C ALA A 158 14.15 13.35 -6.98
N TRP A 159 14.38 13.44 -5.67
CA TRP A 159 13.74 14.45 -4.84
C TRP A 159 14.12 15.90 -5.21
N LEU A 160 15.39 16.13 -5.58
CA LEU A 160 15.83 17.43 -6.09
C LEU A 160 15.03 17.86 -7.32
N GLU A 161 14.82 16.94 -8.28
CA GLU A 161 14.05 17.25 -9.48
C GLU A 161 12.59 17.57 -9.17
N VAL A 162 11.97 16.85 -8.22
CA VAL A 162 10.62 17.16 -7.74
C VAL A 162 10.52 18.57 -7.16
N CYS A 163 11.42 18.96 -6.26
CA CYS A 163 11.43 20.32 -5.70
C CYS A 163 11.66 21.39 -6.78
N LEU A 164 12.44 21.08 -7.82
CA LEU A 164 12.81 22.05 -8.84
C LEU A 164 11.79 22.20 -9.99
N SER A 165 10.80 21.31 -10.09
CA SER A 165 9.83 21.29 -11.19
C SER A 165 8.47 21.95 -10.88
N ARG A 166 8.26 22.41 -9.64
CA ARG A 166 6.95 22.92 -9.20
C ARG A 166 6.71 24.38 -9.61
N SER A 167 5.45 24.69 -9.91
CA SER A 167 4.98 26.06 -10.12
C SER A 167 4.78 26.77 -8.78
N PRO A 168 5.18 28.05 -8.63
CA PRO A 168 4.93 28.83 -7.41
C PRO A 168 3.44 29.14 -7.18
N SER A 169 2.61 29.10 -8.23
CA SER A 169 1.20 29.50 -8.15
C SER A 169 0.35 28.60 -9.04
N PRO A 170 0.19 27.31 -8.68
CA PRO A 170 -0.48 26.32 -9.53
C PRO A 170 -1.95 26.63 -9.79
N LEU A 171 -2.61 27.36 -8.88
CA LEU A 171 -4.04 27.68 -8.98
C LEU A 171 -4.33 29.08 -9.52
N ARG A 172 -3.32 29.87 -9.89
CA ARG A 172 -3.51 31.29 -10.28
C ARG A 172 -4.47 31.48 -11.46
N ALA A 173 -4.49 30.53 -12.40
CA ALA A 173 -5.37 30.54 -13.56
C ALA A 173 -6.60 29.64 -13.39
N TYR A 174 -6.75 29.01 -12.22
CA TYR A 174 -7.83 28.07 -11.97
C TYR A 174 -9.13 28.83 -11.67
N ALA A 175 -10.15 28.60 -12.48
CA ALA A 175 -11.50 29.06 -12.22
C ALA A 175 -12.37 27.85 -11.88
N ASN A 176 -13.12 27.93 -10.78
CA ASN A 176 -14.10 26.90 -10.46
C ASN A 176 -15.19 26.83 -11.54
N ILE A 177 -15.91 25.71 -11.61
CA ILE A 177 -16.91 25.50 -12.68
C ILE A 177 -17.98 26.60 -12.71
N TRP A 178 -18.39 27.12 -11.55
CA TRP A 178 -19.43 28.14 -11.46
C TRP A 178 -18.96 29.50 -11.99
N ALA A 179 -17.69 29.85 -11.79
CA ALA A 179 -17.07 31.03 -12.40
C ALA A 179 -17.00 30.91 -13.93
N VAL A 180 -16.67 29.70 -14.44
CA VAL A 180 -16.68 29.41 -15.88
C VAL A 180 -18.09 29.57 -16.46
N LEU A 181 -19.11 29.03 -15.79
CA LEU A 181 -20.50 29.16 -16.23
C LEU A 181 -21.01 30.60 -16.19
N LYS A 182 -20.61 31.38 -15.18
CA LYS A 182 -20.99 32.79 -15.07
C LYS A 182 -20.38 33.65 -16.19
N ALA A 183 -19.24 33.23 -16.74
CA ALA A 183 -18.59 33.89 -17.86
C ALA A 183 -19.13 33.47 -19.24
N GLU A 184 -19.98 32.44 -19.31
CA GLU A 184 -20.56 31.97 -20.58
C GLU A 184 -21.60 32.99 -21.10
N PRO A 185 -21.43 33.54 -22.31
CA PRO A 185 -22.34 34.55 -22.85
C PRO A 185 -23.75 34.01 -23.14
N ASP A 186 -23.89 32.71 -23.42
CA ASP A 186 -25.19 32.09 -23.65
C ASP A 186 -25.81 31.56 -22.34
N VAL A 187 -26.83 32.26 -21.84
CA VAL A 187 -27.54 31.91 -20.61
C VAL A 187 -28.22 30.54 -20.71
N GLN A 188 -28.66 30.11 -21.89
CA GLN A 188 -29.29 28.81 -22.08
C GLN A 188 -28.26 27.68 -21.95
N VAL A 189 -27.06 27.87 -22.53
CA VAL A 189 -25.92 26.96 -22.35
C VAL A 189 -25.52 26.89 -20.87
N GLY A 190 -25.38 28.03 -20.19
CA GLY A 190 -25.03 28.09 -18.77
C GLY A 190 -26.03 27.38 -17.88
N ASN A 191 -27.34 27.59 -18.11
CA ASN A 191 -28.40 26.89 -17.38
C ASN A 191 -28.39 25.38 -17.65
N PHE A 192 -28.18 24.97 -18.90
CA PHE A 192 -28.11 23.56 -19.23
C PHE A 192 -26.90 22.87 -18.58
N ALA A 193 -25.73 23.51 -18.62
CA ALA A 193 -24.55 23.01 -17.91
C ALA A 193 -24.80 22.91 -16.40
N ALA A 194 -25.44 23.91 -15.79
CA ALA A 194 -25.79 23.88 -14.37
C ALA A 194 -26.74 22.72 -14.01
N VAL A 195 -27.70 22.39 -14.88
CA VAL A 195 -28.58 21.22 -14.71
C VAL A 195 -27.77 19.93 -14.79
N ALA A 196 -26.87 19.80 -15.77
CA ALA A 196 -26.02 18.63 -15.91
C ALA A 196 -25.09 18.44 -14.70
N LEU A 197 -24.54 19.52 -14.14
CA LEU A 197 -23.64 19.51 -12.98
C LEU A 197 -24.34 19.22 -11.65
N ARG A 198 -25.63 19.61 -11.49
CA ARG A 198 -26.42 19.15 -10.34
C ARG A 198 -26.62 17.64 -10.37
N GLY A 199 -26.66 17.08 -11.57
CA GLY A 199 -26.73 15.65 -11.79
C GLY A 199 -28.03 15.00 -11.32
N ASP A 200 -28.00 13.67 -11.27
CA ASP A 200 -29.05 12.77 -10.80
C ASP A 200 -28.69 12.18 -9.42
N ALA A 201 -29.49 11.24 -8.91
CA ALA A 201 -29.23 10.59 -7.62
C ALA A 201 -27.88 9.85 -7.57
N GLU A 202 -27.41 9.31 -8.70
CA GLU A 202 -26.10 8.65 -8.81
C GLU A 202 -24.97 9.67 -8.67
N SER A 203 -25.14 10.87 -9.23
CA SER A 203 -24.17 11.96 -9.14
C SER A 203 -24.04 12.49 -7.71
N HIS A 204 -25.15 12.60 -6.99
CA HIS A 204 -25.15 12.99 -5.56
C HIS A 204 -24.44 11.94 -4.72
N ARG A 205 -24.73 10.65 -4.94
CA ARG A 205 -24.04 9.56 -4.24
C ARG A 205 -22.55 9.55 -4.50
N ALA A 206 -22.11 9.71 -5.75
CA ALA A 206 -20.69 9.78 -6.09
C ALA A 206 -19.98 10.96 -5.40
N LEU A 207 -20.67 12.08 -5.23
CA LEU A 207 -20.15 13.23 -4.51
C LEU A 207 -20.08 12.98 -3.00
N GLU A 208 -21.12 12.42 -2.39
CA GLU A 208 -21.15 12.00 -0.99
C GLU A 208 -20.02 10.99 -0.70
N ASP A 209 -19.92 9.94 -1.51
CA ASP A 209 -18.89 8.92 -1.42
C ASP A 209 -17.47 9.50 -1.47
N TRP A 210 -17.25 10.50 -2.33
CA TRP A 210 -15.96 11.20 -2.43
C TRP A 210 -15.73 12.13 -1.23
N MET A 211 -16.73 12.90 -0.82
CA MET A 211 -16.63 13.81 0.33
C MET A 211 -16.35 13.06 1.64
N ASP A 212 -16.98 11.91 1.84
CA ASP A 212 -16.71 11.05 3.00
C ASP A 212 -15.29 10.46 2.96
N SER A 213 -14.75 10.26 1.75
CA SER A 213 -13.37 9.80 1.53
C SER A 213 -12.31 10.90 1.70
N PHE A 214 -12.70 12.15 1.43
CA PHE A 214 -11.86 13.33 1.56
C PHE A 214 -11.70 13.64 3.05
N VAL A 215 -10.72 12.95 3.67
CA VAL A 215 -10.32 12.99 5.08
C VAL A 215 -11.08 14.03 5.91
N ARG A 216 -11.93 13.58 6.84
CA ARG A 216 -12.72 14.45 7.74
C ARG A 216 -11.87 15.50 8.49
N GLU A 217 -10.56 15.28 8.57
CA GLU A 217 -9.54 16.13 9.17
C GLU A 217 -8.83 17.10 8.20
N ALA A 218 -9.34 17.31 6.98
CA ALA A 218 -8.80 18.26 5.99
C ALA A 218 -9.77 19.41 5.66
N SER A 219 -10.74 19.68 6.54
CA SER A 219 -11.78 20.70 6.35
C SER A 219 -11.26 22.13 6.17
N ALA A 220 -10.03 22.43 6.58
CA ALA A 220 -9.38 23.72 6.37
C ALA A 220 -8.78 23.87 4.95
N ALA A 221 -8.62 22.78 4.19
CA ALA A 221 -8.07 22.80 2.84
C ALA A 221 -9.18 23.05 1.78
N GLN A 222 -9.85 24.21 1.89
CA GLN A 222 -11.04 24.52 1.11
C GLN A 222 -10.79 24.52 -0.40
N HIS A 223 -9.59 24.91 -0.85
CA HIS A 223 -9.21 24.86 -2.26
C HIS A 223 -9.20 23.43 -2.82
N LEU A 224 -8.74 22.45 -2.03
CA LEU A 224 -8.75 21.04 -2.42
C LEU A 224 -10.18 20.51 -2.45
N LEU A 225 -11.02 20.92 -1.49
CA LEU A 225 -12.45 20.59 -1.52
C LEU A 225 -13.11 21.10 -2.81
N THR A 226 -12.87 22.36 -3.18
CA THR A 226 -13.38 22.96 -4.41
C THR A 226 -12.92 22.20 -5.67
N ILE A 227 -11.62 21.90 -5.78
CA ILE A 227 -11.07 21.16 -6.94
C ILE A 227 -11.66 19.75 -7.03
N GLY A 228 -11.81 19.07 -5.90
CA GLY A 228 -12.35 17.71 -5.84
C GLY A 228 -13.84 17.65 -6.19
N ILE A 229 -14.65 18.61 -5.70
CA ILE A 229 -16.05 18.77 -6.08
C ILE A 229 -16.17 19.02 -7.59
N ASP A 230 -15.35 19.93 -8.14
CA ASP A 230 -15.34 20.21 -9.57
C ASP A 230 -14.99 18.98 -10.40
N ARG A 231 -14.03 18.17 -9.94
CA ARG A 231 -13.64 16.90 -10.59
C ARG A 231 -14.83 15.95 -10.66
N VAL A 232 -15.45 15.65 -9.52
CA VAL A 232 -16.56 14.68 -9.43
C VAL A 232 -17.76 15.17 -10.24
N ASN A 233 -18.15 16.45 -10.07
CA ASN A 233 -19.28 17.01 -10.79
C ASN A 233 -19.05 17.03 -12.31
N ALA A 234 -17.85 17.38 -12.77
CA ALA A 234 -17.54 17.36 -14.21
C ALA A 234 -17.60 15.94 -14.78
N GLU A 235 -17.07 14.94 -14.06
CA GLU A 235 -17.13 13.54 -14.48
C GLU A 235 -18.57 13.02 -14.58
N GLN A 236 -19.40 13.33 -13.58
CA GLN A 236 -20.81 12.91 -13.55
C GLN A 236 -21.66 13.66 -14.58
N ALA A 237 -21.41 14.95 -14.79
CA ALA A 237 -22.10 15.72 -15.81
C ALA A 237 -21.81 15.17 -17.22
N LEU A 238 -20.55 14.78 -17.51
CA LEU A 238 -20.21 14.13 -18.78
C LEU A 238 -20.88 12.77 -18.94
N ARG A 239 -21.05 12.00 -17.86
CA ARG A 239 -21.82 10.74 -17.89
C ARG A 239 -23.26 11.01 -18.35
N ILE A 240 -23.93 11.99 -17.75
CA ILE A 240 -25.32 12.35 -18.09
C ILE A 240 -25.42 12.87 -19.53
N LEU A 241 -24.52 13.77 -19.94
CA LEU A 241 -24.54 14.35 -21.29
C LEU A 241 -24.33 13.30 -22.38
N ARG A 242 -23.50 12.27 -22.12
CA ARG A 242 -23.30 11.14 -23.05
C ARG A 242 -24.53 10.24 -23.19
N GLN A 243 -25.41 10.20 -22.19
CA GLN A 243 -26.65 9.41 -22.23
C GLN A 243 -27.79 10.10 -22.98
N LEU A 244 -27.67 11.39 -23.28
CA LEU A 244 -28.63 12.11 -24.11
C LEU A 244 -28.60 11.56 -25.53
N LYS A 245 -29.56 10.68 -25.86
CA LYS A 245 -29.79 10.21 -27.24
C LYS A 245 -29.88 11.44 -28.15
N GLY A 246 -29.00 11.52 -29.15
CA GLY A 246 -28.79 12.67 -30.02
C GLY A 246 -30.09 13.45 -30.29
N PRO A 247 -30.26 14.66 -29.73
CA PRO A 247 -31.54 15.34 -29.76
C PRO A 247 -31.97 15.63 -31.20
N ALA A 248 -33.24 15.39 -31.53
CA ALA A 248 -33.77 15.61 -32.87
C ALA A 248 -33.61 17.08 -33.32
N ASP A 249 -33.66 18.00 -32.34
CA ASP A 249 -33.48 19.44 -32.54
C ASP A 249 -32.00 19.83 -32.76
N ALA A 250 -31.72 20.55 -33.84
CA ALA A 250 -30.37 20.99 -34.20
C ALA A 250 -29.81 22.09 -33.25
N GLY A 251 -30.67 22.96 -32.73
CA GLY A 251 -30.31 23.97 -31.73
C GLY A 251 -29.95 23.32 -30.40
N LEU A 252 -30.73 22.33 -29.95
CA LEU A 252 -30.45 21.59 -28.71
C LEU A 252 -29.17 20.74 -28.83
N ARG A 253 -28.86 20.19 -30.01
CA ARG A 253 -27.57 19.55 -30.30
C ARG A 253 -26.39 20.50 -30.21
N LYS A 254 -26.52 21.71 -30.77
CA LYS A 254 -25.46 22.73 -30.70
C LYS A 254 -25.23 23.17 -29.25
N MET A 255 -26.31 23.37 -28.49
CA MET A 255 -26.24 23.71 -27.07
C MET A 255 -25.58 22.59 -26.25
N ALA A 256 -26.00 21.33 -26.45
CA ALA A 256 -25.39 20.17 -25.78
C ALA A 256 -23.89 20.04 -26.10
N SER A 257 -23.50 20.25 -27.36
CA SER A 257 -22.09 20.19 -27.76
C SER A 257 -21.26 21.26 -27.05
N ARG A 258 -21.77 22.49 -26.97
CA ARG A 258 -21.11 23.58 -26.23
C ARG A 258 -21.00 23.29 -24.74
N VAL A 259 -22.02 22.70 -24.13
CA VAL A 259 -21.98 22.27 -22.71
C VAL A 259 -20.91 21.21 -22.50
N VAL A 260 -20.81 20.21 -23.39
CA VAL A 260 -19.74 19.19 -23.32
C VAL A 260 -18.37 19.85 -23.42
N GLU A 261 -18.14 20.77 -24.35
CA GLU A 261 -16.86 21.51 -24.47
C GLU A 261 -16.50 22.24 -23.17
N ILE A 262 -17.47 22.91 -22.53
CA ILE A 262 -17.25 23.63 -21.27
C ILE A 262 -16.83 22.67 -20.15
N ILE A 263 -17.51 21.53 -20.02
CA ILE A 263 -17.26 20.57 -18.94
C ILE A 263 -15.97 19.78 -19.20
N GLU A 264 -15.68 19.40 -20.44
CA GLU A 264 -14.39 18.78 -20.79
C GLU A 264 -13.23 19.75 -20.54
N GLY A 265 -13.39 21.02 -20.91
CA GLY A 265 -12.43 22.07 -20.59
C GLY A 265 -12.25 22.27 -19.08
N GLN A 266 -13.30 22.07 -18.27
CA GLN A 266 -13.16 22.09 -16.81
C GLN A 266 -12.35 20.90 -16.29
N ARG A 267 -12.58 19.70 -16.84
CA ARG A 267 -11.81 18.51 -16.48
C ARG A 267 -10.31 18.69 -16.78
N GLU A 268 -9.98 19.33 -17.90
CA GLU A 268 -8.60 19.68 -18.24
C GLU A 268 -8.00 20.68 -17.24
N ARG A 269 -8.73 21.75 -16.89
CA ARG A 269 -8.28 22.71 -15.86
C ARG A 269 -8.04 22.04 -14.51
N VAL A 270 -8.92 21.13 -14.09
CA VAL A 270 -8.76 20.34 -12.87
C VAL A 270 -7.48 19.49 -12.96
N ALA A 271 -7.25 18.80 -14.08
CA ALA A 271 -6.05 17.98 -14.26
C ALA A 271 -4.77 18.83 -14.19
N GLU A 272 -4.71 19.96 -14.89
CA GLU A 272 -3.58 20.89 -14.85
C GLU A 272 -3.34 21.46 -13.45
N ALA A 273 -4.41 21.83 -12.75
CA ALA A 273 -4.33 22.30 -11.37
C ALA A 273 -3.72 21.22 -10.46
N VAL A 274 -4.24 19.98 -10.52
CA VAL A 274 -3.77 18.84 -9.73
C VAL A 274 -2.29 18.54 -10.01
N GLU A 275 -1.86 18.57 -11.27
CA GLU A 275 -0.45 18.35 -11.63
C GLU A 275 0.49 19.40 -11.00
N GLY A 276 0.03 20.64 -10.89
CA GLY A 276 0.76 21.75 -10.29
C GLY A 276 0.88 21.68 -8.77
N LEU A 277 0.00 20.93 -8.08
CA LEU A 277 -0.02 20.82 -6.62
C LEU A 277 1.17 20.00 -6.06
N SER A 278 1.45 20.19 -4.77
CA SER A 278 2.47 19.42 -4.05
C SER A 278 2.13 17.93 -3.94
N THR A 279 3.11 17.11 -3.59
CA THR A 279 2.89 15.67 -3.38
C THR A 279 1.83 15.39 -2.32
N LEU A 280 1.84 16.13 -1.21
CA LEU A 280 0.86 15.95 -0.13
C LEU A 280 -0.55 16.38 -0.56
N GLU A 281 -0.70 17.52 -1.23
CA GLU A 281 -1.99 18.00 -1.73
C GLU A 281 -2.62 17.00 -2.72
N ARG A 282 -1.81 16.42 -3.61
CA ARG A 282 -2.28 15.38 -4.54
C ARG A 282 -2.68 14.09 -3.81
N GLN A 283 -1.97 13.74 -2.73
CA GLN A 283 -2.34 12.61 -1.87
C GLN A 283 -3.67 12.83 -1.15
N LEU A 284 -3.95 14.07 -0.73
CA LEU A 284 -5.22 14.45 -0.11
C LEU A 284 -6.40 14.45 -1.10
N LEU A 285 -6.17 14.80 -2.37
CA LEU A 285 -7.20 14.79 -3.41
C LEU A 285 -7.50 13.40 -4.00
N ARG A 286 -6.64 12.41 -3.78
CA ARG A 286 -6.77 11.08 -4.37
C ARG A 286 -7.98 10.33 -3.79
N ASP A 287 -8.69 9.60 -4.65
CA ASP A 287 -9.74 8.67 -4.23
C ASP A 287 -9.21 7.60 -3.27
N ARG A 288 -9.89 7.43 -2.14
CA ARG A 288 -9.57 6.42 -1.11
C ARG A 288 -10.46 5.20 -1.25
N THR A 289 -9.87 4.01 -1.14
CA THR A 289 -10.65 2.77 -1.00
C THR A 289 -11.33 2.70 0.35
N ASP A 290 -12.36 1.86 0.46
CA ASP A 290 -13.04 1.57 1.73
C ASP A 290 -12.04 1.10 2.80
N GLU A 291 -11.07 0.27 2.41
CA GLU A 291 -9.98 -0.19 3.28
C GLU A 291 -9.07 0.95 3.73
N GLU A 292 -8.69 1.87 2.83
CA GLU A 292 -7.87 3.03 3.21
C GLU A 292 -8.63 3.99 4.13
N ARG A 293 -9.93 4.21 3.89
CA ARG A 293 -10.79 5.02 4.77
C ARG A 293 -10.91 4.40 6.15
N PHE A 294 -11.10 3.08 6.20
CA PHE A 294 -11.14 2.33 7.45
C PHE A 294 -9.83 2.48 8.21
N GLN A 295 -8.69 2.25 7.55
CA GLN A 295 -7.36 2.42 8.15
C GLN A 295 -7.12 3.85 8.66
N ASP A 296 -7.45 4.86 7.87
CA ASP A 296 -7.29 6.28 8.24
C ASP A 296 -8.19 6.61 9.45
N GLY A 297 -9.43 6.10 9.49
CA GLY A 297 -10.34 6.23 10.64
C GLY A 297 -9.84 5.54 11.91
N CYS A 298 -9.28 4.33 11.79
CA CYS A 298 -8.67 3.62 12.92
C CYS A 298 -7.47 4.38 13.49
N LEU A 299 -6.59 4.91 12.63
CA LEU A 299 -5.47 5.72 13.07
C LEU A 299 -5.93 7.02 13.74
N ALA A 300 -6.96 7.69 13.20
CA ALA A 300 -7.53 8.87 13.82
C ALA A 300 -8.07 8.60 15.23
N GLU A 301 -8.79 7.50 15.44
CA GLU A 301 -9.24 7.08 16.78
C GLU A 301 -8.07 6.75 17.72
N LEU A 302 -7.08 5.97 17.25
CA LEU A 302 -5.89 5.65 18.04
C LEU A 302 -5.14 6.91 18.47
N LEU A 303 -4.98 7.87 17.56
CA LEU A 303 -4.27 9.11 17.84
C LEU A 303 -5.05 10.02 18.79
N ARG A 304 -6.36 10.21 18.57
CA ARG A 304 -7.23 10.92 19.53
C ARG A 304 -7.10 10.33 20.93
N TRP A 305 -7.08 9.01 21.00
CA TRP A 305 -6.89 8.27 22.23
C TRP A 305 -5.51 8.47 22.86
N SER A 306 -4.42 8.45 22.07
CA SER A 306 -3.04 8.64 22.55
C SER A 306 -2.81 10.01 23.25
N TYR A 307 -3.65 11.00 22.93
CA TYR A 307 -3.58 12.34 23.54
C TYR A 307 -4.43 12.50 24.81
N ALA A 308 -5.31 11.53 25.12
CA ALA A 308 -6.21 11.61 26.25
C ALA A 308 -5.46 11.54 27.60
N PRO A 309 -5.91 12.26 28.65
CA PRO A 309 -5.33 12.12 29.98
C PRO A 309 -5.71 10.75 30.57
N ILE A 310 -4.74 9.84 30.71
CA ILE A 310 -4.95 8.51 31.32
C ILE A 310 -4.33 8.49 32.72
N ALA A 311 -4.95 7.79 33.67
CA ALA A 311 -4.44 7.61 35.02
C ALA A 311 -3.12 6.82 35.01
N ILE A 312 -2.15 7.25 35.83
CA ILE A 312 -0.80 6.69 35.86
C ILE A 312 -0.73 5.59 36.91
N SER A 313 -0.40 4.37 36.50
CA SER A 313 0.13 3.32 37.37
C SER A 313 1.64 3.20 37.14
N ARG A 314 2.43 3.15 38.22
CA ARG A 314 3.89 2.94 38.17
C ARG A 314 4.18 1.46 38.35
N MET A 315 4.34 0.74 37.25
CA MET A 315 4.89 -0.61 37.25
C MET A 315 6.35 -0.60 36.79
N ALA A 316 7.15 -1.55 37.29
CA ALA A 316 8.49 -1.78 36.76
C ALA A 316 8.38 -2.25 35.31
N ALA A 317 8.95 -1.51 34.35
CA ALA A 317 8.81 -1.88 32.95
C ALA A 317 9.55 -3.18 32.65
N PRO A 318 9.02 -4.00 31.72
CA PRO A 318 9.73 -5.15 31.19
C PRO A 318 11.07 -4.76 30.53
N ASP A 319 11.96 -5.73 30.32
CA ASP A 319 13.23 -5.50 29.62
C ASP A 319 13.02 -5.08 28.16
N VAL A 320 11.85 -5.38 27.58
CA VAL A 320 11.43 -4.93 26.25
C VAL A 320 10.02 -4.35 26.35
N ALA A 321 9.84 -3.13 25.85
CA ALA A 321 8.56 -2.43 25.83
C ALA A 321 8.28 -1.83 24.44
N HIS A 322 7.02 -1.85 24.01
CA HIS A 322 6.55 -1.18 22.81
C HIS A 322 5.35 -0.29 23.13
N GLY A 323 4.95 0.55 22.19
CA GLY A 323 3.93 1.56 22.41
C GLY A 323 4.14 2.81 21.56
N LEU A 324 3.52 3.89 22.02
CA LEU A 324 3.48 5.17 21.31
C LEU A 324 4.15 6.28 22.11
N TRP A 325 4.88 7.15 21.41
CA TRP A 325 5.35 8.45 21.90
C TRP A 325 4.61 9.56 21.15
N GLY A 326 3.56 10.11 21.78
CA GLY A 326 2.59 10.93 21.08
C GLY A 326 2.01 10.18 19.86
N PRO A 327 2.11 10.70 18.63
CA PRO A 327 1.59 10.05 17.43
C PRO A 327 2.56 9.05 16.78
N LEU A 328 3.68 8.70 17.41
CA LEU A 328 4.73 7.89 16.78
C LEU A 328 4.90 6.54 17.47
N PRO A 329 5.12 5.44 16.73
CA PRO A 329 5.52 4.18 17.34
C PRO A 329 6.94 4.34 17.90
N TRP A 330 7.10 4.01 19.19
CA TRP A 330 8.36 4.22 19.90
C TRP A 330 8.55 3.15 20.97
N TRP A 331 9.62 2.38 20.83
CA TRP A 331 9.89 1.19 21.63
C TRP A 331 11.12 1.39 22.52
N ARG A 332 11.31 0.48 23.47
CA ARG A 332 12.45 0.49 24.38
C ARG A 332 12.98 -0.92 24.62
N ILE A 333 14.31 -1.02 24.66
CA ILE A 333 15.07 -2.21 25.05
C ILE A 333 15.99 -1.83 26.20
N ARG A 334 15.82 -2.50 27.34
CA ARG A 334 16.70 -2.41 28.50
C ARG A 334 17.78 -3.47 28.42
N VAL A 335 19.03 -3.03 28.58
CA VAL A 335 20.21 -3.90 28.60
C VAL A 335 20.86 -3.93 29.99
N ARG A 336 21.31 -5.12 30.38
CA ARG A 336 21.94 -5.42 31.67
C ARG A 336 23.30 -6.09 31.47
N GLY A 337 24.27 -5.70 32.30
CA GLY A 337 25.64 -6.23 32.23
C GLY A 337 26.47 -5.67 31.08
N GLU A 338 27.79 -5.80 31.16
CA GLU A 338 28.71 -5.18 30.20
C GLU A 338 28.57 -5.73 28.77
N ASP A 339 28.29 -7.01 28.62
CA ASP A 339 28.23 -7.64 27.29
C ASP A 339 27.00 -7.18 26.50
N GLN A 340 25.84 -7.01 27.15
CA GLN A 340 24.67 -6.44 26.48
C GLN A 340 24.86 -4.95 26.18
N VAL A 341 25.55 -4.20 27.04
CA VAL A 341 25.90 -2.79 26.77
C VAL A 341 26.87 -2.67 25.59
N LYS A 342 27.86 -3.56 25.49
CA LYS A 342 28.77 -3.64 24.32
C LYS A 342 27.98 -3.97 23.05
N ALA A 343 27.07 -4.95 23.11
CA ALA A 343 26.21 -5.31 21.97
C ALA A 343 25.27 -4.16 21.57
N ALA A 344 24.66 -3.46 22.54
CA ALA A 344 23.82 -2.29 22.32
C ALA A 344 24.59 -1.15 21.63
N THR A 345 25.78 -0.85 22.15
CA THR A 345 26.64 0.21 21.61
C THR A 345 27.10 -0.12 20.19
N ALA A 346 27.50 -1.37 19.94
CA ALA A 346 27.82 -1.82 18.60
C ALA A 346 26.61 -1.69 17.66
N THR A 347 25.42 -2.07 18.13
CA THR A 347 24.17 -1.96 17.36
C THR A 347 23.84 -0.50 16.97
N LEU A 348 24.10 0.47 17.85
CA LEU A 348 23.92 1.91 17.56
C LEU A 348 24.86 2.43 16.45
N VAL A 349 26.11 1.98 16.42
CA VAL A 349 27.09 2.37 15.39
C VAL A 349 26.80 1.63 14.06
N GLU A 350 26.46 0.35 14.18
CA GLU A 350 26.05 -0.62 13.16
C GLU A 350 24.84 -0.21 12.27
N GLY A 351 23.81 0.35 12.93
CA GLY A 351 22.44 0.40 12.39
C GLY A 351 21.70 -0.94 12.51
N THR A 352 20.36 -0.90 12.46
CA THR A 352 19.47 -2.07 12.67
C THR A 352 18.32 -2.10 11.65
N ARG A 353 17.77 -3.28 11.36
CA ARG A 353 16.56 -3.47 10.54
C ARG A 353 15.49 -4.28 11.30
N LEU A 354 14.22 -4.10 10.98
CA LEU A 354 13.14 -4.99 11.42
C LEU A 354 13.23 -6.24 10.55
N LEU A 355 13.48 -7.42 11.12
CA LEU A 355 13.96 -8.57 10.33
C LEU A 355 12.93 -9.68 10.12
N GLY A 356 11.78 -9.65 10.80
CA GLY A 356 10.70 -10.61 10.53
C GLY A 356 9.67 -10.71 11.63
N LEU A 357 8.71 -11.62 11.39
CA LEU A 357 7.49 -11.78 12.17
C LEU A 357 7.26 -13.26 12.50
N THR A 358 6.99 -13.56 13.76
CA THR A 358 6.63 -14.91 14.21
C THR A 358 5.24 -14.84 14.81
N ARG A 359 4.30 -15.69 14.35
CA ARG A 359 3.04 -15.89 15.06
C ARG A 359 3.20 -17.04 16.04
N ASP A 360 2.65 -16.87 17.23
CA ASP A 360 2.53 -17.98 18.16
C ASP A 360 1.40 -18.88 17.66
N PHE A 361 1.73 -20.11 17.27
CA PHE A 361 0.75 -21.05 16.72
C PHE A 361 -0.27 -21.52 17.76
N ASP A 362 0.10 -21.46 19.04
CA ASP A 362 -0.79 -21.83 20.14
C ASP A 362 -1.69 -20.65 20.57
N SER A 363 -1.47 -19.45 20.02
CA SER A 363 -2.24 -18.24 20.30
C SER A 363 -2.35 -17.37 19.04
N PRO A 364 -3.31 -17.63 18.14
CA PRO A 364 -3.41 -16.95 16.84
C PRO A 364 -3.63 -15.42 16.95
N GLY A 365 -4.07 -14.94 18.11
CA GLY A 365 -4.12 -13.51 18.42
C GLY A 365 -2.76 -12.89 18.77
N ARG A 366 -1.68 -13.67 18.91
CA ARG A 366 -0.35 -13.19 19.30
C ARG A 366 0.58 -13.07 18.10
N LEU A 367 1.21 -11.91 17.99
CA LEU A 367 2.19 -11.58 16.96
C LEU A 367 3.52 -11.18 17.60
N GLU A 368 4.65 -11.75 17.19
CA GLU A 368 5.97 -11.31 17.64
C GLU A 368 6.75 -10.65 16.51
N LEU A 369 7.23 -9.43 16.75
CA LEU A 369 8.16 -8.73 15.88
C LEU A 369 9.58 -8.89 16.40
N ILE A 370 10.50 -9.26 15.50
CA ILE A 370 11.89 -9.50 15.82
C ILE A 370 12.74 -8.34 15.31
N CYS A 371 13.30 -7.59 16.24
CA CYS A 371 14.34 -6.61 15.97
C CYS A 371 15.69 -7.30 16.15
N ARG A 372 16.50 -7.35 15.09
CA ARG A 372 17.83 -7.93 15.17
C ARG A 372 18.80 -7.08 14.35
N ARG A 373 20.01 -6.96 14.86
CA ARG A 373 21.13 -6.34 14.14
C ARG A 373 21.46 -7.13 12.85
N PRO A 374 21.74 -6.47 11.72
CA PRO A 374 22.27 -7.13 10.52
C PRO A 374 23.53 -7.97 10.84
N ARG A 375 23.56 -9.22 10.36
CA ARG A 375 24.60 -10.23 10.66
C ARG A 375 26.01 -9.66 10.42
N SER A 376 26.84 -9.60 11.47
CA SER A 376 28.18 -9.00 11.48
C SER A 376 29.05 -9.65 12.57
N GLY A 377 30.37 -9.44 12.53
CA GLY A 377 31.34 -10.16 13.38
C GLY A 377 31.40 -9.74 14.85
N SER A 378 30.64 -8.74 15.28
CA SER A 378 30.56 -8.29 16.68
C SER A 378 29.29 -8.81 17.37
N PRO A 379 29.25 -8.83 18.72
CA PRO A 379 28.04 -9.21 19.46
C PRO A 379 26.84 -8.35 19.07
N GLY A 380 25.68 -8.99 18.85
CA GLY A 380 24.43 -8.33 18.48
C GLY A 380 23.32 -8.53 19.51
N LEU A 381 22.31 -7.67 19.47
CA LEU A 381 21.06 -7.85 20.22
C LEU A 381 19.96 -8.37 19.30
N ARG A 382 19.23 -9.38 19.79
CA ARG A 382 17.93 -9.80 19.26
C ARG A 382 16.87 -9.48 20.31
N ALA A 383 15.86 -8.70 19.95
CA ALA A 383 14.73 -8.36 20.81
C ALA A 383 13.42 -8.83 20.16
N HIS A 384 12.55 -9.40 20.98
CA HIS A 384 11.20 -9.85 20.59
C HIS A 384 10.17 -8.92 21.21
N PHE A 385 9.27 -8.36 20.40
CA PHE A 385 8.15 -7.52 20.81
C PHE A 385 6.86 -8.27 20.53
N ALA A 386 6.06 -8.57 21.56
CA ALA A 386 4.85 -9.36 21.41
C ALA A 386 3.59 -8.49 21.46
N PHE A 387 2.76 -8.60 20.43
CA PHE A 387 1.50 -7.92 20.25
C PHE A 387 0.34 -8.90 20.42
N ASP A 388 -0.77 -8.39 20.92
CA ASP A 388 -2.04 -9.08 21.07
C ASP A 388 -3.04 -8.42 20.13
N LEU A 389 -3.32 -9.06 19.00
CA LEU A 389 -4.24 -8.60 17.95
C LEU A 389 -5.69 -8.51 18.42
N THR A 390 -6.04 -9.06 19.59
CA THR A 390 -7.34 -8.84 20.22
C THR A 390 -7.41 -7.53 21.02
N ASN A 391 -6.27 -6.86 21.20
CA ASN A 391 -6.19 -5.54 21.81
C ASN A 391 -6.18 -4.46 20.71
N PRO A 392 -7.18 -3.57 20.66
CA PRO A 392 -7.27 -2.54 19.62
C PRO A 392 -6.09 -1.56 19.61
N ALA A 393 -5.45 -1.33 20.77
CA ALA A 393 -4.27 -0.47 20.83
C ALA A 393 -3.02 -1.15 20.22
N HIS A 394 -2.83 -2.46 20.43
CA HIS A 394 -1.77 -3.22 19.76
C HIS A 394 -1.99 -3.31 18.26
N ALA A 395 -3.22 -3.60 17.82
CA ALA A 395 -3.54 -3.64 16.40
C ALA A 395 -3.38 -2.26 15.74
N GLY A 396 -3.79 -1.19 16.42
CA GLY A 396 -3.58 0.19 15.97
C GLY A 396 -2.09 0.59 15.88
N GLU A 397 -1.27 0.21 16.87
CA GLU A 397 0.18 0.42 16.84
C GLU A 397 0.82 -0.29 15.64
N LEU A 398 0.43 -1.55 15.37
CA LEU A 398 0.91 -2.30 14.22
C LEU A 398 0.51 -1.66 12.89
N LEU A 399 -0.73 -1.15 12.78
CA LEU A 399 -1.19 -0.42 11.60
C LEU A 399 -0.31 0.81 11.37
N LEU A 400 0.00 1.55 12.43
CA LEU A 400 0.85 2.74 12.37
C LEU A 400 2.27 2.40 11.92
N ILE A 401 2.86 1.32 12.44
CA ILE A 401 4.18 0.83 12.01
C ILE A 401 4.15 0.41 10.55
N GLY A 402 3.12 -0.32 10.12
CA GLY A 402 2.94 -0.73 8.73
C GLY A 402 2.83 0.46 7.77
N LYS A 403 2.09 1.50 8.16
CA LYS A 403 1.92 2.74 7.38
C LYS A 403 3.17 3.61 7.34
N ARG A 404 3.93 3.67 8.44
CA ARG A 404 5.21 4.41 8.49
C ARG A 404 6.36 3.65 7.82
N GLY A 405 6.33 2.31 7.87
CA GLY A 405 7.45 1.46 7.47
C GLY A 405 8.64 1.53 8.41
N GLU A 406 8.50 2.13 9.60
CA GLU A 406 9.59 2.30 10.56
C GLU A 406 9.11 2.52 12.00
N VAL A 407 10.01 2.24 12.94
CA VAL A 407 9.83 2.44 14.38
C VAL A 407 11.14 2.87 15.03
N CYS A 408 11.06 3.73 16.04
CA CYS A 408 12.22 4.12 16.84
C CYS A 408 12.33 3.22 18.07
N VAL A 409 13.55 2.82 18.45
CA VAL A 409 13.82 1.92 19.57
C VAL A 409 14.91 2.51 20.46
N ASP A 410 14.56 2.90 21.67
CA ASP A 410 15.52 3.38 22.66
C ASP A 410 16.28 2.22 23.31
N LEU A 411 17.60 2.33 23.36
CA LEU A 411 18.46 1.45 24.14
C LEU A 411 18.77 2.13 25.47
N VAL A 412 18.41 1.48 26.57
CA VAL A 412 18.63 2.01 27.93
C VAL A 412 19.40 1.02 28.78
N ARG A 413 20.29 1.54 29.64
CA ARG A 413 20.99 0.77 30.67
C ARG A 413 20.43 1.15 32.03
N THR A 414 20.03 0.17 32.83
CA THR A 414 19.67 0.43 34.22
C THR A 414 20.93 0.61 35.06
N SER A 415 20.98 1.71 35.81
CA SER A 415 22.04 2.02 36.76
C SER A 415 21.83 1.29 38.10
N ASP A 416 22.85 1.30 38.95
CA ASP A 416 22.80 0.71 40.30
C ASP A 416 21.78 1.42 41.22
N LEU A 417 21.31 2.61 40.83
CA LEU A 417 20.27 3.39 41.52
C LEU A 417 18.87 3.16 40.94
N GLU A 418 18.69 2.16 40.08
CA GLU A 418 17.46 1.87 39.33
C GLU A 418 17.00 2.99 38.38
N GLU A 419 17.88 3.94 38.07
CA GLU A 419 17.64 4.95 37.03
C GLU A 419 18.08 4.43 35.66
N ASP A 420 17.20 4.55 34.65
CA ASP A 420 17.52 4.19 33.27
C ASP A 420 18.37 5.29 32.60
N ILE A 421 19.59 4.92 32.18
CA ILE A 421 20.51 5.75 31.43
C ILE A 421 20.30 5.49 29.93
N HIS A 422 19.91 6.53 29.19
CA HIS A 422 19.73 6.44 27.74
C HIS A 422 21.08 6.29 27.02
N LEU A 423 21.24 5.20 26.26
CA LEU A 423 22.44 4.92 25.46
C LEU A 423 22.33 5.51 24.05
N GLY A 424 21.13 5.52 23.47
CA GLY A 424 20.84 6.04 22.13
C GLY A 424 19.53 5.50 21.58
N THR A 425 19.06 6.07 20.47
CA THR A 425 17.85 5.64 19.75
C THR A 425 18.22 5.02 18.41
N LEU A 426 17.67 3.85 18.13
CA LEU A 426 17.76 3.17 16.84
C LEU A 426 16.55 3.51 15.99
N ARG A 427 16.78 3.92 14.73
CA ARG A 427 15.72 3.96 13.73
C ARG A 427 15.68 2.60 13.01
N VAL A 428 14.60 1.87 13.18
CA VAL A 428 14.42 0.51 12.66
C VAL A 428 13.41 0.53 11.52
N THR A 429 13.86 0.25 10.30
CA THR A 429 12.99 0.23 9.10
C THR A 429 12.48 -1.18 8.83
N ALA A 430 11.21 -1.30 8.45
CA ALA A 430 10.62 -2.50 7.87
C ALA A 430 10.81 -2.47 6.34
N GLU A 431 11.18 -3.60 5.73
CA GLU A 431 11.15 -3.72 4.26
C GLU A 431 9.71 -3.67 3.76
N ASP A 432 9.50 -3.26 2.51
CA ASP A 432 8.17 -3.03 1.92
C ASP A 432 7.24 -4.25 2.09
N GLU A 433 7.79 -5.46 1.93
CA GLU A 433 7.09 -6.72 2.18
C GLU A 433 6.50 -6.79 3.60
N LEU A 434 7.33 -6.49 4.61
CA LEU A 434 6.95 -6.60 6.00
C LEU A 434 5.99 -5.47 6.40
N ALA A 435 6.25 -4.24 5.96
CA ALA A 435 5.38 -3.09 6.24
C ALA A 435 3.94 -3.31 5.71
N HIS A 436 3.82 -3.86 4.50
CA HIS A 436 2.52 -4.15 3.92
C HIS A 436 1.82 -5.32 4.64
N MET A 437 2.55 -6.40 4.96
CA MET A 437 2.00 -7.50 5.76
C MET A 437 1.51 -7.03 7.14
N LEU A 438 2.26 -6.16 7.83
CA LEU A 438 1.83 -5.59 9.11
C LEU A 438 0.53 -4.78 8.96
N THR A 439 0.42 -4.00 7.88
CA THR A 439 -0.78 -3.21 7.57
C THR A 439 -2.00 -4.13 7.41
N GLU A 440 -1.87 -5.23 6.65
CA GLU A 440 -2.98 -6.17 6.43
C GLU A 440 -3.40 -6.92 7.69
N ILE A 441 -2.43 -7.43 8.45
CA ILE A 441 -2.68 -8.13 9.71
C ILE A 441 -3.41 -7.21 10.70
N ALA A 442 -2.93 -5.97 10.81
CA ALA A 442 -3.51 -4.97 11.69
C ALA A 442 -4.92 -4.57 11.25
N SER A 443 -5.11 -4.28 9.96
CA SER A 443 -6.41 -3.98 9.37
C SER A 443 -7.45 -5.05 9.66
N LYS A 444 -7.09 -6.31 9.39
CA LYS A 444 -8.00 -7.44 9.62
C LYS A 444 -8.37 -7.57 11.10
N ALA A 445 -7.40 -7.47 11.99
CA ALA A 445 -7.64 -7.52 13.44
C ALA A 445 -8.56 -6.37 13.90
N LEU A 446 -8.33 -5.15 13.41
CA LEU A 446 -9.17 -4.00 13.73
C LEU A 446 -10.59 -4.14 13.18
N ALA A 447 -10.75 -4.69 11.98
CA ALA A 447 -12.07 -4.95 11.39
C ALA A 447 -12.85 -6.02 12.18
N GLU A 448 -12.17 -7.05 12.67
CA GLU A 448 -12.78 -8.07 13.55
C GLU A 448 -13.20 -7.45 14.89
N LEU A 449 -12.37 -6.59 15.48
CA LEU A 449 -12.67 -5.89 16.75
C LEU A 449 -13.78 -4.85 16.61
N ALA A 450 -13.89 -4.18 15.47
CA ALA A 450 -14.97 -3.24 15.17
C ALA A 450 -16.33 -3.93 14.90
N GLY A 451 -16.34 -5.25 14.75
CA GLY A 451 -17.49 -6.04 14.28
C GLY A 451 -17.52 -6.10 12.76
N ALA A 452 -17.75 -7.30 12.19
CA ALA A 452 -17.64 -7.55 10.75
C ALA A 452 -18.37 -6.48 9.91
N PRO A 453 -17.73 -5.91 8.87
CA PRO A 453 -18.32 -4.88 8.03
C PRO A 453 -19.48 -5.49 7.25
N LYS A 454 -20.71 -5.28 7.71
CA LYS A 454 -21.91 -5.54 6.92
C LYS A 454 -22.46 -4.21 6.45
N VAL A 455 -22.35 -4.01 5.13
CA VAL A 455 -23.11 -3.09 4.26
C VAL A 455 -23.13 -1.63 4.72
N ASP A 456 -22.48 -0.77 3.92
CA ASP A 456 -22.32 0.68 4.10
C ASP A 456 -21.60 1.07 5.40
N VAL A 457 -20.32 1.42 5.27
CA VAL A 457 -19.45 1.83 6.38
C VAL A 457 -19.83 3.25 6.83
N ASP A 458 -21.00 3.37 7.44
CA ASP A 458 -21.46 4.58 8.12
C ASP A 458 -21.06 4.46 9.59
N ASP A 459 -20.11 5.29 10.07
CA ASP A 459 -19.74 5.72 11.44
C ASP A 459 -19.73 4.74 12.65
N HIS A 460 -20.39 3.60 12.59
CA HIS A 460 -20.62 2.68 13.68
C HIS A 460 -19.41 1.79 13.95
N GLY A 461 -18.67 1.36 12.92
CA GLY A 461 -17.46 0.53 13.07
C GLY A 461 -16.29 1.26 13.75
N VAL A 462 -15.98 2.48 13.30
CA VAL A 462 -14.91 3.30 13.90
C VAL A 462 -15.31 3.77 15.32
N SER A 463 -16.57 4.10 15.54
CA SER A 463 -17.07 4.45 16.88
C SER A 463 -16.96 3.28 17.88
N ALA A 464 -17.22 2.05 17.44
CA ALA A 464 -17.05 0.85 18.26
C ALA A 464 -15.58 0.62 18.65
N LEU A 465 -14.64 0.86 17.72
CA LEU A 465 -13.21 0.82 18.01
C LEU A 465 -12.81 1.89 19.04
N GLY A 466 -13.33 3.11 18.90
CA GLY A 466 -13.10 4.19 19.87
C GLY A 466 -13.57 3.82 21.28
N GLU A 467 -14.70 3.11 21.41
CA GLU A 467 -15.19 2.58 22.68
C GLU A 467 -14.31 1.44 23.22
N ALA A 468 -13.89 0.52 22.37
CA ALA A 468 -12.98 -0.57 22.75
C ALA A 468 -11.62 -0.06 23.24
N LEU A 469 -11.07 1.00 22.61
CA LEU A 469 -9.85 1.68 23.05
C LEU A 469 -10.03 2.33 24.43
N ARG A 470 -11.16 3.00 24.68
CA ARG A 470 -11.49 3.57 26.01
C ARG A 470 -11.54 2.49 27.08
N GLN A 471 -12.25 1.39 26.84
CA GLN A 471 -12.37 0.28 27.79
C GLN A 471 -11.01 -0.41 28.06
N THR A 472 -10.17 -0.55 27.03
CA THR A 472 -8.81 -1.08 27.19
C THR A 472 -7.97 -0.19 28.11
N ALA A 473 -8.12 1.13 27.98
CA ALA A 473 -7.38 2.09 28.79
C ALA A 473 -7.72 2.03 30.28
N ASP A 474 -9.00 1.86 30.60
CA ASP A 474 -9.47 1.74 31.98
C ASP A 474 -9.02 0.43 32.65
N ALA A 475 -8.68 -0.60 31.86
CA ALA A 475 -8.38 -1.94 32.37
C ALA A 475 -6.88 -2.31 32.39
N ARG A 476 -6.03 -1.73 31.53
CA ARG A 476 -4.73 -2.33 31.16
C ARG A 476 -3.64 -1.35 30.67
N LEU A 477 -3.45 -0.16 31.25
CA LEU A 477 -2.36 0.72 30.77
C LEU A 477 -1.51 1.34 31.88
N ASP A 478 -0.20 1.40 31.62
CA ASP A 478 0.79 2.12 32.42
C ASP A 478 1.39 3.25 31.56
N GLN A 479 1.47 4.47 32.10
CA GLN A 479 2.15 5.59 31.47
C GLN A 479 3.55 5.78 32.06
N TRP A 480 4.56 6.02 31.21
CA TRP A 480 5.88 6.49 31.64
C TRP A 480 5.97 8.02 31.43
N SER A 481 6.13 8.81 32.49
CA SER A 481 6.31 10.28 32.39
C SER A 481 7.80 10.64 32.34
N ALA A 482 8.29 11.59 31.54
CA ALA A 482 7.87 13.00 31.53
C ALA A 482 7.39 13.55 30.16
N ALA A 483 7.18 12.69 29.16
CA ALA A 483 6.76 13.10 27.81
C ALA A 483 5.84 12.07 27.12
N ARG A 484 4.87 11.52 27.86
CA ARG A 484 3.76 10.66 27.37
C ARG A 484 4.19 9.52 26.42
N GLU A 485 4.98 8.59 26.93
CA GLU A 485 5.08 7.26 26.33
C GLU A 485 3.95 6.39 26.88
N VAL A 486 3.12 5.84 26.00
CA VAL A 486 2.01 4.96 26.35
C VAL A 486 2.46 3.51 26.15
N LEU A 487 2.63 2.77 27.24
CA LEU A 487 2.83 1.33 27.19
C LEU A 487 1.46 0.69 26.96
N VAL A 488 1.29 -0.02 25.85
CA VAL A 488 0.14 -0.91 25.73
C VAL A 488 0.46 -2.15 26.56
N THR A 489 -0.13 -2.28 27.77
CA THR A 489 0.31 -3.35 28.67
C THR A 489 -0.08 -4.70 28.11
N MET A 490 0.88 -5.60 28.23
CA MET A 490 0.77 -7.00 27.89
C MET A 490 -0.18 -7.64 28.91
N SER A 491 -1.21 -8.36 28.44
CA SER A 491 -2.00 -9.21 29.33
C SER A 491 -1.04 -10.14 30.10
N ALA A 492 -1.32 -10.35 31.40
CA ALA A 492 -0.42 -11.02 32.34
C ALA A 492 0.16 -12.32 31.78
N GLY A 493 1.40 -12.29 31.27
CA GLY A 493 2.13 -13.46 30.76
C GLY A 493 2.77 -13.32 29.38
N LEU A 494 2.41 -12.33 28.56
CA LEU A 494 3.14 -12.01 27.34
C LEU A 494 4.31 -11.10 27.75
N ALA A 495 5.57 -11.51 27.57
CA ALA A 495 6.73 -10.65 27.81
C ALA A 495 7.68 -10.78 26.63
N GLY A 496 8.07 -9.65 26.04
CA GLY A 496 9.18 -9.60 25.11
C GLY A 496 10.49 -10.02 25.80
N ASN A 497 11.48 -10.47 25.04
CA ASN A 497 12.77 -10.87 25.59
C ASN A 497 13.93 -10.29 24.77
N VAL A 498 15.10 -10.22 25.43
CA VAL A 498 16.36 -9.83 24.81
C VAL A 498 17.32 -11.01 24.85
N VAL A 499 17.86 -11.39 23.70
CA VAL A 499 18.85 -12.46 23.56
C VAL A 499 20.16 -11.88 23.03
N LEU A 500 21.26 -12.22 23.71
CA LEU A 500 22.61 -11.83 23.30
C LEU A 500 23.13 -12.83 22.27
N GLU A 501 23.53 -12.34 21.10
CA GLU A 501 24.07 -13.17 20.03
C GLU A 501 25.59 -13.05 19.95
N THR A 502 26.28 -14.15 20.25
CA THR A 502 27.73 -14.27 20.08
C THR A 502 28.05 -14.73 18.65
N ALA A 503 28.16 -13.76 17.73
CA ALA A 503 28.68 -13.86 16.35
C ALA A 503 28.10 -14.98 15.44
N ASP A 504 27.30 -14.56 14.44
CA ASP A 504 26.97 -15.35 13.24
C ASP A 504 27.92 -14.96 12.07
N PRO A 505 28.33 -15.87 11.17
CA PRO A 505 29.31 -15.59 10.11
C PRO A 505 28.79 -14.61 9.03
N PRO A 506 29.70 -13.99 8.25
CA PRO A 506 29.41 -12.77 7.49
C PRO A 506 28.83 -13.07 6.10
N THR A 507 27.73 -12.42 5.71
CA THR A 507 27.50 -12.10 4.28
C THR A 507 26.60 -10.86 4.15
N PRO A 508 26.88 -9.93 3.20
CA PRO A 508 26.15 -8.67 3.09
C PRO A 508 24.72 -8.86 2.57
N LEU A 509 23.84 -7.94 3.00
CA LEU A 509 22.54 -7.68 2.35
C LEU A 509 22.78 -7.37 0.87
N ALA A 510 22.41 -8.29 -0.03
CA ALA A 510 22.39 -8.00 -1.44
C ALA A 510 21.30 -6.95 -1.69
N GLY A 511 21.73 -5.73 -2.04
CA GLY A 511 20.81 -4.64 -2.41
C GLY A 511 19.94 -5.03 -3.61
N PRO A 512 18.78 -4.37 -3.77
CA PRO A 512 17.83 -4.69 -4.83
C PRO A 512 18.48 -4.45 -6.19
N ARG A 513 18.69 -5.52 -6.95
CA ARG A 513 18.79 -5.41 -8.41
C ARG A 513 17.37 -5.21 -8.92
N ARG A 514 17.05 -4.02 -9.41
CA ARG A 514 15.88 -3.80 -10.26
C ARG A 514 16.00 -4.74 -11.46
N ALA A 515 15.31 -5.88 -11.39
CA ALA A 515 15.13 -6.76 -12.53
C ALA A 515 14.22 -6.02 -13.52
N ARG A 516 14.61 -6.00 -14.80
CA ARG A 516 13.70 -5.65 -15.87
C ARG A 516 12.54 -6.64 -15.84
N VAL A 517 11.31 -6.13 -15.90
CA VAL A 517 10.11 -6.95 -16.13
C VAL A 517 10.24 -7.56 -17.52
N SER A 518 10.72 -8.78 -17.58
CA SER A 518 10.54 -9.66 -18.74
C SER A 518 9.80 -10.88 -18.25
N ALA A 519 8.70 -11.23 -18.91
CA ALA A 519 8.06 -12.53 -18.76
C ALA A 519 9.08 -13.61 -19.13
N GLU A 520 9.79 -14.16 -18.14
CA GLU A 520 10.59 -15.36 -18.33
C GLU A 520 9.64 -16.52 -18.65
N PRO A 521 9.86 -17.31 -19.72
CA PRO A 521 8.94 -18.38 -20.08
C PRO A 521 9.00 -19.50 -19.05
N GLY A 522 7.87 -19.74 -18.36
CA GLY A 522 7.63 -20.95 -17.57
C GLY A 522 7.07 -20.70 -16.17
N SER A 523 5.88 -21.27 -15.89
CA SER A 523 5.34 -21.40 -14.54
C SER A 523 6.17 -22.39 -13.71
N GLY A 524 6.19 -22.19 -12.40
CA GLY A 524 6.87 -23.07 -11.46
C GLY A 524 6.13 -23.12 -10.13
N PHE A 525 6.69 -23.85 -9.17
CA PHE A 525 6.15 -23.97 -7.82
C PHE A 525 7.03 -23.24 -6.83
N VAL A 526 6.40 -22.52 -5.91
CA VAL A 526 6.97 -22.23 -4.59
C VAL A 526 6.34 -23.22 -3.61
N TYR A 527 7.15 -23.85 -2.76
CA TYR A 527 6.71 -24.97 -1.94
C TYR A 527 7.31 -24.95 -0.54
N VAL A 528 6.65 -25.67 0.37
CA VAL A 528 7.10 -25.96 1.73
C VAL A 528 7.39 -27.45 1.84
N GLN A 529 8.54 -27.79 2.41
CA GLN A 529 8.98 -29.15 2.67
C GLN A 529 9.31 -29.33 4.16
N ARG A 530 8.87 -30.46 4.73
CA ARG A 530 9.19 -30.90 6.09
C ARG A 530 10.08 -32.13 6.07
N ASN A 531 10.91 -32.29 7.10
CA ASN A 531 11.67 -33.51 7.32
C ASN A 531 11.46 -34.00 8.76
N PRO A 532 11.10 -35.27 9.00
CA PRO A 532 10.92 -35.81 10.36
C PRO A 532 12.17 -35.69 11.27
N ALA A 533 13.39 -35.68 10.71
CA ALA A 533 14.61 -35.44 11.48
C ALA A 533 14.83 -33.97 11.88
N MET A 534 14.03 -33.05 11.33
CA MET A 534 14.11 -31.60 11.57
C MET A 534 12.70 -31.05 11.86
N PRO A 535 12.04 -31.48 12.96
CA PRO A 535 10.63 -31.22 13.19
C PRO A 535 10.28 -29.73 13.35
N ASP A 536 11.21 -28.92 13.86
CA ASP A 536 11.02 -27.48 14.12
C ASP A 536 11.45 -26.58 12.95
N MET A 537 11.70 -27.16 11.78
CA MET A 537 12.20 -26.45 10.60
C MET A 537 11.43 -26.81 9.35
N LEU A 538 11.11 -25.78 8.56
CA LEU A 538 10.54 -25.92 7.24
C LEU A 538 11.54 -25.47 6.19
N LYS A 539 11.65 -26.23 5.11
CA LYS A 539 12.37 -25.82 3.90
C LYS A 539 11.39 -25.11 2.97
N ILE A 540 11.71 -23.89 2.57
CA ILE A 540 10.90 -23.13 1.60
C ILE A 540 11.75 -22.90 0.37
N GLY A 541 11.31 -23.39 -0.78
CA GLY A 541 12.07 -23.29 -2.03
C GLY A 541 11.17 -23.14 -3.24
N PHE A 542 11.82 -23.04 -4.41
CA PHE A 542 11.11 -23.05 -5.68
C PHE A 542 11.64 -24.14 -6.62
N THR A 543 10.83 -24.49 -7.61
CA THR A 543 11.23 -25.41 -8.68
C THR A 543 10.43 -25.13 -9.96
N ARG A 544 11.03 -25.38 -11.12
CA ARG A 544 10.32 -25.42 -12.42
C ARG A 544 9.75 -26.82 -12.73
N ARG A 545 10.03 -27.81 -11.88
CA ARG A 545 9.55 -29.20 -11.95
C ARG A 545 8.54 -29.46 -10.82
N LEU A 546 8.15 -30.71 -10.58
CA LEU A 546 7.33 -31.01 -9.41
C LEU A 546 8.14 -30.83 -8.11
N PRO A 547 7.52 -30.30 -7.04
CA PRO A 547 8.13 -30.27 -5.71
C PRO A 547 8.58 -31.64 -5.22
N GLU A 548 7.86 -32.71 -5.57
CA GLU A 548 8.22 -34.11 -5.28
C GLU A 548 9.55 -34.50 -5.93
N ASP A 549 9.74 -34.20 -7.22
CA ASP A 549 11.01 -34.48 -7.92
C ASP A 549 12.17 -33.81 -7.19
N ARG A 550 11.94 -32.60 -6.64
CA ARG A 550 12.94 -31.88 -5.88
C ARG A 550 13.16 -32.47 -4.48
N ALA A 551 12.12 -32.97 -3.83
CA ALA A 551 12.23 -33.65 -2.54
C ALA A 551 13.08 -34.93 -2.66
N GLU A 552 12.86 -35.72 -3.72
CA GLU A 552 13.63 -36.95 -4.01
C GLU A 552 15.11 -36.64 -4.26
N GLU A 553 15.43 -35.61 -5.05
CA GLU A 553 16.82 -35.19 -5.29
C GLU A 553 17.59 -34.77 -4.04
N LEU A 554 16.87 -34.23 -3.05
CA LEU A 554 17.48 -33.79 -1.79
C LEU A 554 17.75 -34.97 -0.85
N PHE A 555 17.12 -36.12 -1.07
CA PHE A 555 17.36 -37.32 -0.28
C PHE A 555 18.68 -37.98 -0.68
N SER A 556 19.74 -37.59 0.03
CA SER A 556 21.12 -38.06 -0.14
C SER A 556 21.65 -38.66 1.16
N THR A 557 22.81 -39.31 1.12
CA THR A 557 23.44 -39.98 2.28
C THR A 557 23.45 -39.14 3.58
N PRO A 558 23.63 -37.81 3.58
CA PRO A 558 23.60 -36.98 4.79
C PRO A 558 22.20 -36.66 5.33
N VAL A 559 21.11 -37.02 4.64
CA VAL A 559 19.74 -36.66 5.00
C VAL A 559 19.02 -37.90 5.56
N PRO A 560 18.69 -37.96 6.86
CA PRO A 560 18.21 -39.19 7.51
C PRO A 560 16.85 -39.70 7.05
N PHE A 561 15.93 -38.79 6.71
CA PHE A 561 14.59 -39.11 6.20
C PHE A 561 14.30 -38.29 4.94
N PRO A 562 13.47 -38.78 4.00
CA PRO A 562 13.07 -38.00 2.84
C PRO A 562 12.29 -36.74 3.26
N PHE A 563 12.35 -35.71 2.41
CA PHE A 563 11.51 -34.53 2.57
C PHE A 563 10.08 -34.83 2.09
N GLU A 564 9.11 -34.33 2.82
CA GLU A 564 7.69 -34.36 2.47
C GLU A 564 7.25 -32.96 2.05
N VAL A 565 6.57 -32.83 0.91
CA VAL A 565 6.02 -31.55 0.44
C VAL A 565 4.67 -31.32 1.11
N THR A 566 4.60 -30.37 2.06
CA THR A 566 3.39 -30.08 2.83
C THR A 566 2.53 -28.99 2.19
N TYR A 567 3.13 -28.11 1.38
CA TYR A 567 2.41 -27.05 0.67
C TYR A 567 3.08 -26.69 -0.66
N ARG A 568 2.30 -26.18 -1.60
CA ARG A 568 2.78 -25.69 -2.90
C ARG A 568 1.81 -24.67 -3.49
N VAL A 569 2.35 -23.77 -4.29
CA VAL A 569 1.57 -22.84 -5.12
C VAL A 569 2.19 -22.81 -6.51
N LEU A 570 1.34 -23.00 -7.53
CA LEU A 570 1.70 -22.76 -8.91
C LEU A 570 1.75 -21.24 -9.13
N THR A 571 2.86 -20.74 -9.63
CA THR A 571 3.01 -19.30 -9.89
C THR A 571 3.93 -19.02 -11.07
N MET A 572 3.70 -17.90 -11.74
CA MET A 572 4.70 -17.31 -12.63
C MET A 572 5.83 -16.68 -11.79
N ARG A 573 7.03 -16.54 -12.36
CA ARG A 573 8.16 -15.90 -11.65
C ARG A 573 8.45 -16.52 -10.27
N ALA A 574 8.31 -17.84 -10.14
CA ALA A 574 8.43 -18.57 -8.87
C ALA A 574 9.73 -18.28 -8.09
N HIS A 575 10.84 -18.04 -8.80
CA HIS A 575 12.10 -17.62 -8.18
C HIS A 575 12.00 -16.24 -7.49
N GLU A 576 11.32 -15.26 -8.10
CA GLU A 576 11.16 -13.94 -7.49
C GLU A 576 10.20 -13.99 -6.29
N VAL A 577 9.15 -14.80 -6.38
CA VAL A 577 8.24 -15.08 -5.26
C VAL A 577 9.01 -15.71 -4.11
N GLU A 578 9.82 -16.74 -4.37
CA GLU A 578 10.63 -17.40 -3.35
C GLU A 578 11.64 -16.45 -2.71
N GLN A 579 12.34 -15.63 -3.50
CA GLN A 579 13.23 -14.60 -2.97
C GLN A 579 12.50 -13.59 -2.07
N ALA A 580 11.27 -13.20 -2.41
CA ALA A 580 10.46 -12.33 -1.58
C ALA A 580 10.09 -12.99 -0.24
N VAL A 581 9.65 -14.25 -0.27
CA VAL A 581 9.36 -15.04 0.95
C VAL A 581 10.61 -15.17 1.82
N HIS A 582 11.74 -15.39 1.19
CA HIS A 582 13.04 -15.53 1.84
C HIS A 582 13.53 -14.26 2.52
N ARG A 583 13.23 -13.09 1.97
CA ARG A 583 13.48 -11.79 2.62
C ARG A 583 12.53 -11.58 3.79
N LEU A 584 11.25 -11.84 3.57
CA LEU A 584 10.20 -11.68 4.59
C LEU A 584 10.45 -12.56 5.83
N LEU A 585 10.98 -13.77 5.65
CA LEU A 585 11.25 -14.74 6.72
C LEU A 585 12.73 -14.78 7.15
N ASP A 586 13.55 -13.76 6.84
CA ASP A 586 14.99 -13.83 7.09
C ASP A 586 15.35 -13.93 8.59
N ALA A 587 14.55 -13.32 9.49
CA ALA A 587 14.72 -13.47 10.94
C ALA A 587 14.59 -14.92 11.41
N GLN A 588 13.75 -15.71 10.74
CA GLN A 588 13.51 -17.12 11.07
C GLN A 588 14.46 -18.06 10.34
N ARG A 589 15.30 -17.55 9.43
CA ARG A 589 16.24 -18.36 8.66
C ARG A 589 17.29 -18.99 9.57
N VAL A 590 17.43 -20.30 9.46
CA VAL A 590 18.33 -21.12 10.29
C VAL A 590 19.80 -20.78 10.06
N ALA A 591 20.20 -20.57 8.81
CA ALA A 591 21.57 -20.22 8.45
C ALA A 591 21.63 -19.41 7.14
N PRO A 592 22.64 -18.53 6.97
CA PRO A 592 22.84 -17.79 5.73
C PRO A 592 22.97 -18.71 4.50
N GLY A 593 22.34 -18.32 3.39
CA GLY A 593 22.35 -19.10 2.14
C GLY A 593 21.66 -20.47 2.23
N ARG A 594 21.01 -20.79 3.36
CA ARG A 594 20.19 -21.98 3.54
C ARG A 594 18.72 -21.62 3.50
N GLU A 595 17.94 -22.45 2.84
CA GLU A 595 16.51 -22.24 2.60
C GLU A 595 15.65 -22.91 3.69
N PHE A 596 16.12 -22.89 4.94
CA PHE A 596 15.47 -23.52 6.10
C PHE A 596 15.09 -22.45 7.11
N PHE A 597 13.88 -22.55 7.64
CA PHE A 597 13.25 -21.53 8.48
C PHE A 597 12.59 -22.16 9.70
N ARG A 598 12.74 -21.53 10.87
CA ARG A 598 12.02 -21.88 12.10
C ARG A 598 10.68 -21.16 12.13
N VAL A 599 9.76 -21.62 11.28
CA VAL A 599 8.37 -21.15 11.18
C VAL A 599 7.45 -22.36 11.16
N GLY A 600 6.24 -22.22 11.69
CA GLY A 600 5.20 -23.23 11.50
C GLY A 600 4.49 -23.07 10.15
N GLN A 601 3.70 -24.09 9.82
CA GLN A 601 3.12 -24.27 8.49
C GLN A 601 2.27 -23.08 8.04
N ALA A 602 1.30 -22.64 8.85
CA ALA A 602 0.37 -21.57 8.46
C ALA A 602 1.08 -20.24 8.12
N MET A 603 2.13 -19.88 8.86
CA MET A 603 2.94 -18.68 8.58
C MET A 603 3.69 -18.80 7.25
N ALA A 604 4.29 -19.97 6.98
CA ALA A 604 4.98 -20.20 5.72
C ALA A 604 4.03 -20.06 4.52
N GLU A 605 2.82 -20.63 4.64
CA GLU A 605 1.81 -20.54 3.58
C GLU A 605 1.29 -19.11 3.37
N GLU A 606 0.99 -18.38 4.45
CA GLU A 606 0.57 -16.97 4.40
C GLU A 606 1.66 -16.09 3.78
N ALA A 607 2.92 -16.27 4.18
CA ALA A 607 4.07 -15.58 3.59
C ALA A 607 4.21 -15.86 2.09
N ILE A 608 4.01 -17.12 1.66
CA ILE A 608 4.05 -17.50 0.24
C ILE A 608 2.90 -16.82 -0.53
N ARG A 609 1.66 -16.89 -0.04
CA ARG A 609 0.50 -16.28 -0.71
C ARG A 609 0.66 -14.77 -0.83
N PHE A 610 1.05 -14.11 0.27
CA PHE A 610 1.32 -12.68 0.31
C PHE A 610 2.41 -12.27 -0.70
N CYS A 611 3.53 -12.97 -0.71
CA CYS A 611 4.62 -12.67 -1.64
C CYS A 611 4.25 -12.98 -3.09
N GLN A 612 3.47 -14.03 -3.34
CA GLN A 612 2.97 -14.36 -4.67
C GLN A 612 2.13 -13.20 -5.21
N GLU A 613 1.13 -12.77 -4.44
CA GLU A 613 0.22 -11.73 -4.85
C GLU A 613 0.95 -10.40 -5.11
N ARG A 614 1.90 -10.02 -4.27
CA ARG A 614 2.66 -8.79 -4.48
C ARG A 614 3.58 -8.88 -5.70
N VAL A 615 4.16 -10.05 -5.98
CA VAL A 615 5.10 -10.23 -7.09
C VAL A 615 4.38 -10.44 -8.42
N THR A 616 3.22 -11.11 -8.44
CA THR A 616 2.53 -11.53 -9.68
C THR A 616 1.06 -11.08 -9.79
N GLY A 617 0.53 -10.42 -8.77
CA GLY A 617 -0.82 -9.84 -8.75
C GLY A 617 -0.93 -8.57 -9.60
N ILE A 618 -2.11 -7.96 -9.62
CA ILE A 618 -2.48 -6.91 -10.59
C ILE A 618 -1.53 -5.72 -10.60
N GLY A 619 -1.04 -5.30 -9.43
CA GLY A 619 -0.12 -4.16 -9.30
C GLY A 619 1.28 -4.40 -9.88
N SER A 620 1.63 -5.65 -10.20
CA SER A 620 2.91 -6.00 -10.83
C SER A 620 2.89 -5.87 -12.36
N TRP A 621 1.72 -5.70 -12.95
CA TRP A 621 1.53 -5.52 -14.39
C TRP A 621 1.40 -4.03 -14.73
N GLU A 622 1.95 -3.64 -15.88
CA GLU A 622 1.75 -2.29 -16.39
C GLU A 622 0.27 -2.11 -16.76
N SER A 623 -0.36 -1.10 -16.17
CA SER A 623 -1.76 -0.78 -16.46
C SER A 623 -1.91 -0.12 -17.85
N MET A 624 -3.15 0.06 -18.28
CA MET A 624 -3.51 0.83 -19.45
C MET A 624 -2.74 2.16 -19.52
N PRO A 625 -2.26 2.56 -20.71
CA PRO A 625 -2.68 2.09 -22.04
C PRO A 625 -1.95 0.84 -22.58
N VAL A 626 -1.14 0.16 -21.76
CA VAL A 626 -0.40 -1.03 -22.22
C VAL A 626 -1.31 -2.25 -22.37
N VAL A 627 -1.18 -2.92 -23.52
CA VAL A 627 -1.89 -4.17 -23.85
C VAL A 627 -0.89 -5.33 -23.89
N HIS A 628 -1.08 -6.29 -22.99
CA HIS A 628 -0.22 -7.47 -22.85
C HIS A 628 -0.68 -8.56 -23.82
N ARG A 629 0.09 -8.81 -24.89
CA ARG A 629 -0.28 -9.84 -25.87
C ARG A 629 0.19 -11.22 -25.42
N LEU A 630 -0.74 -12.15 -25.28
CA LEU A 630 -0.45 -13.54 -24.92
C LEU A 630 -0.44 -14.43 -26.17
N ARG A 631 0.66 -15.15 -26.38
CA ARG A 631 0.94 -16.01 -27.54
C ARG A 631 0.92 -17.48 -27.16
N ALA A 632 0.77 -18.36 -28.14
CA ALA A 632 0.79 -19.80 -27.89
C ALA A 632 2.06 -20.24 -27.13
N GLY A 633 1.85 -21.07 -26.10
CA GLY A 633 2.87 -21.48 -25.14
C GLY A 633 2.91 -20.64 -23.87
N ASP A 634 2.35 -19.42 -23.88
CA ASP A 634 2.25 -18.59 -22.68
C ASP A 634 1.32 -19.24 -21.66
N ARG A 635 1.78 -19.29 -20.41
CA ARG A 635 1.04 -19.76 -19.24
C ARG A 635 1.13 -18.70 -18.16
N VAL A 636 0.00 -18.09 -17.84
CA VAL A 636 -0.10 -17.01 -16.86
C VAL A 636 -0.96 -17.49 -15.70
N ALA A 637 -0.49 -17.27 -14.47
CA ALA A 637 -1.21 -17.58 -13.24
C ALA A 637 -1.38 -16.28 -12.46
N LEU A 638 -2.62 -15.82 -12.36
CA LEU A 638 -2.98 -14.53 -11.76
C LEU A 638 -3.58 -14.77 -10.37
N PRO A 639 -2.84 -14.50 -9.28
CA PRO A 639 -3.42 -14.51 -7.94
C PRO A 639 -4.36 -13.32 -7.79
N LEU A 640 -5.56 -13.59 -7.29
CA LEU A 640 -6.67 -12.64 -7.24
C LEU A 640 -7.01 -12.27 -5.79
N ARG A 641 -7.60 -11.08 -5.65
CA ARG A 641 -8.28 -10.65 -4.43
C ARG A 641 -9.77 -10.58 -4.65
N GLY A 642 -10.53 -10.78 -3.58
CA GLY A 642 -11.97 -10.58 -3.58
C GLY A 642 -12.35 -9.20 -4.12
N GLY A 643 -13.40 -9.13 -4.94
CA GLY A 643 -13.90 -7.90 -5.54
C GLY A 643 -13.25 -7.50 -6.87
N GLN A 644 -12.08 -8.05 -7.23
CA GLN A 644 -11.49 -7.80 -8.54
C GLN A 644 -12.40 -8.31 -9.66
N THR A 645 -12.49 -7.55 -10.75
CA THR A 645 -13.42 -7.81 -11.86
C THR A 645 -12.65 -8.10 -13.13
N PHE A 646 -13.16 -8.99 -13.96
CA PHE A 646 -12.69 -9.25 -15.30
C PHE A 646 -13.77 -8.89 -16.31
N VAL A 647 -13.40 -8.22 -17.39
CA VAL A 647 -14.30 -7.93 -18.50
C VAL A 647 -13.72 -8.51 -19.77
N VAL A 648 -14.51 -9.35 -20.44
CA VAL A 648 -14.15 -9.94 -21.72
C VAL A 648 -14.76 -9.08 -22.82
N THR A 649 -13.92 -8.60 -23.74
CA THR A 649 -14.38 -7.87 -24.93
C THR A 649 -13.93 -8.58 -26.20
N ALA A 650 -14.79 -8.58 -27.21
CA ALA A 650 -14.54 -9.23 -28.49
C ALA A 650 -15.14 -8.43 -29.63
N TYR A 651 -14.66 -8.68 -30.85
CA TYR A 651 -15.32 -8.21 -32.06
C TYR A 651 -16.30 -9.29 -32.53
N PRO A 652 -17.59 -8.99 -32.71
CA PRO A 652 -18.60 -9.99 -33.07
C PRO A 652 -18.43 -10.54 -34.49
N SER A 653 -17.72 -9.81 -35.38
CA SER A 653 -17.38 -10.29 -36.72
C SER A 653 -16.15 -9.56 -37.27
N LEU A 654 -15.55 -10.09 -38.34
CA LEU A 654 -14.44 -9.46 -39.08
C LEU A 654 -14.75 -8.05 -39.58
N MET A 655 -16.03 -7.73 -39.80
CA MET A 655 -16.48 -6.43 -40.32
C MET A 655 -17.02 -5.51 -39.22
N ALA A 656 -16.98 -5.94 -37.96
CA ALA A 656 -17.45 -5.12 -36.84
C ALA A 656 -16.56 -3.89 -36.66
N SER A 657 -17.19 -2.72 -36.55
CA SER A 657 -16.48 -1.44 -36.39
C SER A 657 -16.09 -1.14 -34.94
N SER A 658 -16.64 -1.87 -33.97
CA SER A 658 -16.36 -1.75 -32.54
C SER A 658 -16.37 -3.12 -31.87
N ALA A 659 -15.61 -3.23 -30.77
CA ALA A 659 -15.72 -4.36 -29.86
C ALA A 659 -17.01 -4.25 -29.02
N GLU A 660 -17.44 -5.37 -28.45
CA GLU A 660 -18.55 -5.49 -27.52
C GLU A 660 -18.09 -6.21 -26.26
N VAL A 661 -18.75 -5.94 -25.12
CA VAL A 661 -18.56 -6.72 -23.90
C VAL A 661 -19.29 -8.04 -24.08
N VAL A 662 -18.53 -9.14 -24.00
CA VAL A 662 -19.07 -10.49 -24.15
C VAL A 662 -19.44 -11.08 -22.80
N ASP A 663 -18.60 -10.84 -21.80
CA ASP A 663 -18.77 -11.45 -20.48
C ASP A 663 -18.10 -10.62 -19.38
N MET A 664 -18.50 -10.87 -18.13
CA MET A 664 -17.94 -10.24 -16.95
C MET A 664 -17.83 -11.23 -15.80
N TRP A 665 -16.66 -11.28 -15.17
CA TRP A 665 -16.36 -12.17 -14.06
C TRP A 665 -15.89 -11.40 -12.83
N GLN A 666 -16.02 -11.99 -11.65
CA GLN A 666 -15.56 -11.44 -10.38
C GLN A 666 -14.83 -12.52 -9.57
N ALA A 667 -13.70 -12.13 -8.97
CA ALA A 667 -13.04 -12.89 -7.92
C ALA A 667 -13.76 -12.67 -6.59
N HIS A 668 -13.98 -13.73 -5.84
CA HIS A 668 -14.80 -13.68 -4.62
C HIS A 668 -14.00 -13.88 -3.34
N ALA A 669 -12.85 -14.56 -3.42
CA ALA A 669 -11.96 -14.75 -2.27
C ALA A 669 -10.53 -14.29 -2.54
N ASP A 670 -9.86 -13.89 -1.47
CA ASP A 670 -8.41 -13.66 -1.50
C ASP A 670 -7.68 -14.99 -1.68
N GLY A 671 -6.78 -15.02 -2.66
CA GLY A 671 -6.06 -16.24 -3.06
C GLY A 671 -6.80 -17.09 -4.09
N ASP A 672 -7.91 -16.61 -4.65
CA ASP A 672 -8.45 -17.14 -5.92
C ASP A 672 -7.37 -17.06 -7.01
N LEU A 673 -7.41 -17.97 -7.97
CA LEU A 673 -6.41 -18.07 -9.03
C LEU A 673 -7.09 -18.13 -10.39
N LEU A 674 -6.68 -17.25 -11.30
CA LEU A 674 -7.06 -17.33 -12.72
C LEU A 674 -5.85 -17.73 -13.56
N GLU A 675 -5.97 -18.87 -14.24
CA GLU A 675 -4.93 -19.45 -15.07
C GLU A 675 -5.29 -19.24 -16.55
N LEU A 676 -4.35 -18.69 -17.32
CA LEU A 676 -4.47 -18.50 -18.77
C LEU A 676 -3.46 -19.41 -19.48
N HIS A 677 -3.96 -20.30 -20.32
CA HIS A 677 -3.15 -21.25 -21.08
C HIS A 677 -3.37 -21.05 -22.57
N VAL A 678 -2.41 -20.41 -23.23
CA VAL A 678 -2.52 -20.10 -24.66
C VAL A 678 -1.95 -21.23 -25.52
N THR A 679 -2.70 -21.62 -26.54
CA THR A 679 -2.40 -22.71 -27.48
C THR A 679 -2.78 -22.31 -28.90
N ASP A 680 -2.13 -22.90 -29.90
CA ASP A 680 -2.53 -22.78 -31.31
C ASP A 680 -3.52 -23.89 -31.73
N ASP A 681 -3.79 -24.85 -30.84
CA ASP A 681 -4.72 -25.97 -31.08
C ASP A 681 -6.11 -25.64 -30.47
N PRO A 682 -7.09 -25.19 -31.26
CA PRO A 682 -8.44 -24.91 -30.76
C PRO A 682 -9.14 -26.13 -30.17
N GLY A 683 -8.79 -27.34 -30.63
CA GLY A 683 -9.41 -28.58 -30.14
C GLY A 683 -9.16 -28.85 -28.66
N MET A 684 -8.14 -28.21 -28.08
CA MET A 684 -7.76 -28.35 -26.67
C MET A 684 -8.55 -27.46 -25.72
N VAL A 685 -9.14 -26.37 -26.19
CA VAL A 685 -9.84 -25.39 -25.32
C VAL A 685 -11.33 -25.69 -25.24
N ARG A 686 -11.92 -25.48 -24.06
CA ARG A 686 -13.36 -25.68 -23.78
C ARG A 686 -13.89 -24.53 -22.93
N GLY A 687 -15.08 -24.03 -23.23
CA GLY A 687 -15.79 -23.02 -22.45
C GLY A 687 -17.13 -23.52 -21.95
N LEU A 688 -17.38 -23.33 -20.65
CA LEU A 688 -18.65 -23.68 -20.03
C LEU A 688 -19.77 -22.78 -20.55
N SER A 689 -19.51 -21.47 -20.65
CA SER A 689 -20.47 -20.50 -21.20
C SER A 689 -20.73 -20.70 -22.70
N ASP A 690 -19.81 -21.35 -23.41
CA ASP A 690 -19.97 -21.71 -24.83
C ASP A 690 -20.73 -23.04 -25.02
N GLY A 691 -21.02 -23.79 -23.95
CA GLY A 691 -21.73 -25.07 -24.02
C GLY A 691 -20.90 -26.23 -24.59
N ASP A 692 -19.57 -26.14 -24.51
CA ASP A 692 -18.68 -27.18 -25.00
C ASP A 692 -18.80 -28.45 -24.12
N GLU A 693 -18.88 -29.62 -24.76
CA GLU A 693 -18.95 -30.91 -24.05
C GLU A 693 -17.73 -31.10 -23.12
N GLY A 694 -17.91 -31.60 -21.90
CA GLY A 694 -16.81 -31.82 -20.94
C GLY A 694 -16.13 -30.55 -20.43
N ALA A 695 -16.73 -29.38 -20.60
CA ALA A 695 -16.26 -28.12 -19.99
C ALA A 695 -16.48 -28.07 -18.46
N ASP A 696 -17.40 -28.88 -17.94
CA ASP A 696 -17.68 -29.05 -16.51
C ASP A 696 -16.70 -29.98 -15.78
N GLU A 697 -15.89 -30.74 -16.52
CA GLU A 697 -14.85 -31.60 -15.96
C GLU A 697 -13.55 -30.82 -15.67
N ASP A 698 -12.92 -31.09 -14.52
CA ASP A 698 -11.60 -30.54 -14.19
C ASP A 698 -10.50 -31.38 -14.86
N PRO A 699 -9.77 -30.85 -15.87
CA PRO A 699 -8.73 -31.61 -16.56
C PRO A 699 -7.41 -31.65 -15.78
N LEU A 700 -7.28 -30.90 -14.67
CA LEU A 700 -6.09 -30.86 -13.82
C LEU A 700 -6.48 -30.74 -12.33
N PRO A 701 -7.08 -31.80 -11.75
CA PRO A 701 -7.53 -31.78 -10.36
C PRO A 701 -6.37 -31.89 -9.35
N TYR A 702 -5.20 -32.38 -9.79
CA TYR A 702 -4.04 -32.59 -8.93
C TYR A 702 -2.75 -32.02 -9.51
N LEU A 703 -1.91 -31.49 -8.63
CA LEU A 703 -0.60 -30.88 -8.91
C LEU A 703 0.57 -31.87 -8.74
N ASN A 704 0.29 -33.17 -8.56
CA ASN A 704 1.31 -34.22 -8.52
C ASN A 704 0.85 -35.50 -9.21
N ARG A 705 1.81 -36.39 -9.47
CA ARG A 705 1.55 -37.65 -10.19
C ARG A 705 0.78 -38.67 -9.35
N GLN A 706 0.83 -38.53 -8.03
CA GLN A 706 0.19 -39.44 -7.08
C GLN A 706 -1.31 -39.13 -6.87
N GLY A 707 -1.81 -37.99 -7.33
CA GLY A 707 -3.20 -37.59 -7.12
C GLY A 707 -3.52 -37.21 -5.67
N SER A 708 -2.53 -36.74 -4.91
CA SER A 708 -2.69 -36.38 -3.49
C SER A 708 -2.57 -34.89 -3.21
N ALA A 709 -2.06 -34.10 -4.15
CA ALA A 709 -1.94 -32.66 -4.02
C ALA A 709 -3.05 -31.96 -4.84
N PRO A 710 -4.18 -31.55 -4.24
CA PRO A 710 -5.27 -30.93 -4.97
C PRO A 710 -4.86 -29.62 -5.65
N ASN A 711 -5.54 -29.24 -6.72
CA ASN A 711 -5.33 -28.01 -7.47
C ASN A 711 -6.46 -26.98 -7.25
N GLY A 712 -6.84 -26.74 -6.00
CA GLY A 712 -8.01 -25.93 -5.66
C GLY A 712 -9.32 -26.48 -6.26
N HIS A 713 -10.44 -25.85 -5.92
CA HIS A 713 -11.73 -26.17 -6.54
C HIS A 713 -11.85 -25.38 -7.84
N LEU A 714 -12.13 -26.08 -8.95
CA LEU A 714 -12.47 -25.44 -10.22
C LEU A 714 -13.86 -24.82 -10.10
N ILE A 715 -13.94 -23.49 -10.24
CA ILE A 715 -15.19 -22.71 -10.17
C ILE A 715 -15.57 -22.04 -11.49
N GLY A 716 -14.70 -22.11 -12.49
CA GLY A 716 -15.00 -21.65 -13.84
C GLY A 716 -13.98 -22.19 -14.84
N ARG A 717 -14.45 -22.49 -16.04
CA ARG A 717 -13.61 -22.96 -17.15
C ARG A 717 -14.13 -22.36 -18.45
N GLU A 718 -13.42 -21.37 -18.96
CA GLU A 718 -13.82 -20.62 -20.14
C GLU A 718 -12.79 -20.72 -21.25
N ARG A 719 -13.19 -20.42 -22.49
CA ARG A 719 -12.24 -20.26 -23.59
C ARG A 719 -12.29 -18.86 -24.17
N LEU A 720 -11.13 -18.37 -24.56
CA LEU A 720 -10.98 -17.16 -25.35
C LEU A 720 -10.35 -17.53 -26.70
N VAL A 721 -10.72 -16.79 -27.74
CA VAL A 721 -10.22 -16.95 -29.10
C VAL A 721 -9.34 -15.78 -29.50
N ALA A 722 -8.67 -15.89 -30.64
CA ALA A 722 -7.75 -14.86 -31.09
C ALA A 722 -8.52 -13.53 -31.27
N GLY A 723 -7.93 -12.44 -30.81
CA GLY A 723 -8.52 -11.11 -30.85
C GLY A 723 -9.39 -10.76 -29.64
N ASP A 724 -9.75 -11.73 -28.79
CA ASP A 724 -10.39 -11.41 -27.52
C ASP A 724 -9.44 -10.62 -26.60
N ARG A 725 -10.04 -9.73 -25.82
CA ARG A 725 -9.34 -8.99 -24.76
C ARG A 725 -9.97 -9.29 -23.41
N LEU A 726 -9.12 -9.70 -22.46
CA LEU A 726 -9.46 -9.90 -21.06
C LEU A 726 -8.92 -8.72 -20.24
N SER A 727 -9.83 -7.93 -19.68
CA SER A 727 -9.49 -6.75 -18.88
C SER A 727 -9.60 -7.09 -17.40
N TRP A 728 -8.49 -7.12 -16.68
CA TRP A 728 -8.43 -7.32 -15.24
C TRP A 728 -8.44 -5.97 -14.52
N LEU A 729 -9.42 -5.78 -13.64
CA LEU A 729 -9.75 -4.51 -13.02
C LEU A 729 -9.74 -4.63 -11.49
N SER A 730 -9.10 -3.65 -10.86
CA SER A 730 -9.26 -3.34 -9.45
C SER A 730 -9.65 -1.86 -9.28
N ASN A 731 -9.81 -1.39 -8.05
CA ASN A 731 -10.08 0.02 -7.79
C ASN A 731 -8.91 0.94 -8.22
N HIS A 732 -7.71 0.40 -8.45
CA HIS A 732 -6.49 1.20 -8.70
C HIS A 732 -5.72 0.81 -9.96
N ALA A 733 -6.01 -0.33 -10.56
CA ALA A 733 -5.28 -0.85 -11.71
C ALA A 733 -6.24 -1.39 -12.76
N HIS A 734 -5.80 -1.30 -14.02
CA HIS A 734 -6.53 -1.79 -15.17
C HIS A 734 -5.53 -2.42 -16.14
N VAL A 735 -5.50 -3.75 -16.19
CA VAL A 735 -4.54 -4.53 -16.98
C VAL A 735 -5.29 -5.23 -18.10
N VAL A 736 -4.81 -5.13 -19.34
CA VAL A 736 -5.50 -5.70 -20.50
C VAL A 736 -4.63 -6.76 -21.15
N PHE A 737 -5.16 -7.97 -21.29
CA PHE A 737 -4.56 -9.06 -22.04
C PHE A 737 -5.23 -9.21 -23.40
N GLU A 738 -4.47 -9.25 -24.49
CA GLU A 738 -4.95 -9.54 -25.85
C GLU A 738 -4.49 -10.93 -26.28
N ILE A 739 -5.45 -11.80 -26.61
CA ILE A 739 -5.18 -13.19 -26.96
C ILE A 739 -4.82 -13.31 -28.44
N HIS A 740 -3.69 -13.93 -28.75
CA HIS A 740 -3.18 -14.04 -30.14
C HIS A 740 -3.49 -15.41 -30.80
N GLY A 741 -3.91 -16.41 -30.02
CA GLY A 741 -4.29 -17.76 -30.47
C GLY A 741 -5.58 -18.20 -29.78
N PHE A 742 -5.64 -19.42 -29.23
CA PHE A 742 -6.72 -19.87 -28.37
C PHE A 742 -6.25 -19.91 -26.92
N CYS A 743 -7.10 -19.58 -25.96
CA CYS A 743 -6.74 -19.60 -24.55
C CYS A 743 -7.76 -20.38 -23.75
N GLN A 744 -7.30 -21.39 -23.01
CA GLN A 744 -8.08 -21.99 -21.94
C GLN A 744 -7.92 -21.13 -20.69
N VAL A 745 -9.03 -20.75 -20.08
CA VAL A 745 -9.11 -20.03 -18.81
C VAL A 745 -9.59 -21.01 -17.74
N PHE A 746 -8.88 -21.08 -16.61
CA PHE A 746 -9.34 -21.78 -15.41
C PHE A 746 -9.47 -20.78 -14.26
N CYS A 747 -10.61 -20.80 -13.57
CA CYS A 747 -10.83 -20.05 -12.34
C CYS A 747 -10.88 -21.05 -11.18
N ARG A 748 -9.98 -20.89 -10.21
CA ARG A 748 -9.82 -21.82 -9.09
C ARG A 748 -9.91 -21.08 -7.75
N THR A 749 -10.48 -21.74 -6.75
CA THR A 749 -10.54 -21.22 -5.38
C THR A 749 -10.10 -22.24 -4.35
N TRP A 750 -9.40 -21.77 -3.32
CA TRP A 750 -9.11 -22.53 -2.11
C TRP A 750 -10.06 -22.18 -0.95
N ASN A 751 -10.86 -21.13 -1.12
CA ASN A 751 -11.73 -20.59 -0.09
C ASN A 751 -13.10 -20.20 -0.71
N PRO A 752 -13.93 -21.19 -1.06
CA PRO A 752 -15.20 -20.93 -1.73
C PRO A 752 -16.10 -20.02 -0.89
N GLN A 753 -16.57 -18.93 -1.49
CA GLN A 753 -17.55 -18.04 -0.87
C GLN A 753 -18.96 -18.47 -1.25
N PHE A 754 -19.92 -18.22 -0.37
CA PHE A 754 -21.33 -18.60 -0.55
C PHE A 754 -22.20 -17.36 -0.50
N ASP A 755 -23.15 -17.29 -1.42
CA ASP A 755 -24.15 -16.23 -1.45
C ASP A 755 -25.06 -16.33 -0.23
N ALA A 756 -25.24 -15.21 0.49
CA ALA A 756 -25.92 -15.22 1.78
C ALA A 756 -27.43 -15.45 1.67
N GLU A 757 -28.04 -15.14 0.53
CA GLU A 757 -29.48 -15.27 0.30
C GLU A 757 -29.86 -16.67 -0.21
N THR A 758 -29.09 -17.19 -1.15
CA THR A 758 -29.35 -18.47 -1.82
C THR A 758 -28.62 -19.65 -1.19
N GLY A 759 -27.53 -19.39 -0.44
CA GLY A 759 -26.65 -20.42 0.11
C GLY A 759 -25.81 -21.15 -0.95
N CYS A 760 -25.87 -20.73 -2.21
CA CYS A 760 -25.12 -21.34 -3.30
C CYS A 760 -23.68 -20.82 -3.35
N PRO A 761 -22.70 -21.64 -3.79
CA PRO A 761 -21.35 -21.15 -4.06
C PRO A 761 -21.36 -20.01 -5.07
N THR A 762 -20.60 -18.96 -4.79
CA THR A 762 -20.37 -17.86 -5.72
C THR A 762 -19.46 -18.34 -6.85
N LEU A 763 -19.94 -18.17 -8.08
CA LEU A 763 -19.18 -18.48 -9.29
C LEU A 763 -18.60 -17.18 -9.87
N PRO A 764 -17.56 -17.25 -10.73
CA PRO A 764 -16.98 -16.07 -11.35
C PRO A 764 -18.02 -15.17 -12.06
N HIS A 765 -19.02 -15.75 -12.71
CA HIS A 765 -20.09 -15.02 -13.41
C HIS A 765 -21.09 -14.32 -12.48
N HIS A 766 -21.11 -14.64 -11.18
CA HIS A 766 -21.97 -13.96 -10.22
C HIS A 766 -21.32 -12.65 -9.78
N VAL A 767 -21.51 -11.58 -10.55
CA VAL A 767 -20.92 -10.27 -10.25
C VAL A 767 -21.82 -9.51 -9.27
N VAL A 768 -21.41 -9.46 -8.00
CA VAL A 768 -22.16 -8.82 -6.91
C VAL A 768 -22.00 -7.31 -6.95
N ARG A 769 -20.74 -6.85 -6.98
CA ARG A 769 -20.39 -5.42 -7.06
C ARG A 769 -19.11 -5.30 -7.86
N PRO A 770 -19.15 -4.88 -9.13
CA PRO A 770 -17.93 -4.74 -9.92
C PRO A 770 -17.02 -3.68 -9.30
N ALA A 771 -15.71 -3.79 -9.56
CA ALA A 771 -14.74 -2.78 -9.15
C ALA A 771 -15.21 -1.38 -9.60
N SER A 772 -15.02 -0.35 -8.78
CA SER A 772 -15.58 0.99 -9.05
C SER A 772 -15.11 1.56 -10.41
N ARG A 773 -13.91 1.18 -10.84
CA ARG A 773 -13.34 1.56 -12.14
C ARG A 773 -13.90 0.78 -13.34
N ALA A 774 -14.63 -0.31 -13.14
CA ALA A 774 -15.01 -1.25 -14.21
C ALA A 774 -15.70 -0.55 -15.39
N ALA A 775 -16.66 0.35 -15.13
CA ALA A 775 -17.35 1.10 -16.18
C ALA A 775 -16.41 2.02 -16.99
N ALA A 776 -15.44 2.65 -16.33
CA ALA A 776 -14.42 3.44 -17.02
C ALA A 776 -13.46 2.55 -17.83
N GLY A 777 -13.02 1.44 -17.24
CA GLY A 777 -12.14 0.46 -17.89
C GLY A 777 -12.75 -0.14 -19.16
N VAL A 778 -14.05 -0.49 -19.12
CA VAL A 778 -14.79 -0.94 -20.31
C VAL A 778 -14.69 0.10 -21.44
N ARG A 779 -14.96 1.38 -21.15
CA ARG A 779 -14.86 2.44 -22.15
C ARG A 779 -13.46 2.59 -22.73
N GLU A 780 -12.43 2.51 -21.89
CA GLU A 780 -11.03 2.59 -22.30
C GLU A 780 -10.64 1.44 -23.24
N VAL A 781 -11.05 0.20 -22.91
CA VAL A 781 -10.75 -0.99 -23.72
C VAL A 781 -11.51 -0.98 -25.05
N LEU A 782 -12.76 -0.54 -25.05
CA LEU A 782 -13.57 -0.42 -26.27
C LEU A 782 -13.02 0.65 -27.24
N ALA A 783 -12.26 1.63 -26.73
CA ALA A 783 -11.62 2.67 -27.52
C ALA A 783 -10.27 2.25 -28.13
N LEU A 784 -9.74 1.08 -27.77
CA LEU A 784 -8.49 0.57 -28.32
C LEU A 784 -8.63 0.17 -29.79
N ASN A 785 -7.53 0.27 -30.54
CA ASN A 785 -7.47 -0.16 -31.95
C ASN A 785 -7.89 -1.63 -32.12
N ILE A 786 -8.39 -1.97 -33.30
CA ILE A 786 -8.79 -3.34 -33.66
C ILE A 786 -7.57 -4.29 -33.53
N PRO A 787 -7.71 -5.47 -32.90
CA PRO A 787 -6.68 -6.50 -32.85
C PRO A 787 -6.21 -6.90 -34.24
N ARG A 788 -4.93 -7.26 -34.38
CA ARG A 788 -4.35 -7.70 -35.67
C ARG A 788 -4.67 -9.16 -36.00
N THR A 789 -5.09 -9.93 -35.00
CA THR A 789 -5.46 -11.34 -35.10
C THR A 789 -6.88 -11.47 -34.57
N TRP A 790 -7.70 -12.28 -35.25
CA TRP A 790 -9.09 -12.52 -34.87
C TRP A 790 -9.52 -13.93 -35.26
N ALA A 791 -10.35 -14.56 -34.44
CA ALA A 791 -11.02 -15.82 -34.74
C ALA A 791 -12.50 -15.76 -34.31
N PRO A 792 -13.42 -16.43 -35.03
CA PRO A 792 -14.82 -16.50 -34.62
C PRO A 792 -14.96 -17.34 -33.36
N ARG A 793 -15.76 -16.87 -32.39
CA ARG A 793 -16.05 -17.61 -31.15
C ARG A 793 -16.81 -18.90 -31.39
N ASN A 794 -17.77 -18.88 -32.32
CA ASN A 794 -18.53 -20.03 -32.77
C ASN A 794 -18.14 -20.34 -34.22
N SER A 795 -16.98 -20.96 -34.38
CA SER A 795 -16.45 -21.36 -35.67
C SER A 795 -17.30 -22.47 -36.30
N ASP A 796 -17.78 -22.24 -37.53
CA ASP A 796 -18.40 -23.29 -38.34
C ASP A 796 -17.31 -24.03 -39.16
N PRO A 797 -17.16 -25.36 -39.03
CA PRO A 797 -16.28 -26.16 -39.88
C PRO A 797 -16.57 -26.01 -41.38
N ALA A 798 -17.82 -25.71 -41.75
CA ALA A 798 -18.19 -25.45 -43.14
C ALA A 798 -17.50 -24.22 -43.72
N ASP A 799 -17.11 -23.26 -42.87
CA ASP A 799 -16.38 -22.04 -43.24
C ASP A 799 -14.85 -22.22 -43.21
N GLY A 800 -14.37 -23.45 -43.04
CA GLY A 800 -12.94 -23.80 -43.04
C GLY A 800 -12.22 -23.53 -41.72
N TRP A 801 -12.96 -23.23 -40.65
CA TRP A 801 -12.42 -23.06 -39.30
C TRP A 801 -12.34 -24.39 -38.55
N ALA A 802 -11.29 -24.56 -37.73
CA ALA A 802 -11.18 -25.73 -36.87
C ALA A 802 -12.15 -25.60 -35.67
N SER A 803 -12.89 -26.67 -35.37
CA SER A 803 -13.79 -26.70 -34.21
C SER A 803 -13.04 -26.71 -32.88
N PRO A 804 -13.47 -25.88 -31.91
CA PRO A 804 -12.99 -26.00 -30.53
C PRO A 804 -13.43 -27.33 -29.90
N ALA A 805 -12.83 -27.69 -28.76
CA ALA A 805 -13.26 -28.82 -27.93
C ALA A 805 -13.26 -30.21 -28.60
N THR A 806 -12.57 -30.40 -29.73
CA THR A 806 -12.54 -31.67 -30.48
C THR A 806 -11.53 -32.68 -29.97
N ARG A 807 -10.60 -32.27 -29.11
CA ARG A 807 -9.50 -33.12 -28.62
C ARG A 807 -9.63 -33.40 -27.14
N GLU A 808 -9.44 -34.66 -26.76
CA GLU A 808 -9.32 -35.06 -25.37
C GLU A 808 -7.97 -34.60 -24.82
N SER A 809 -7.98 -33.92 -23.68
CA SER A 809 -6.79 -33.34 -23.05
C SER A 809 -6.37 -34.15 -21.83
N LYS A 810 -5.07 -34.35 -21.62
CA LYS A 810 -4.54 -34.99 -20.41
C LYS A 810 -4.06 -33.94 -19.39
N PRO A 811 -3.98 -34.27 -18.09
CA PRO A 811 -3.41 -33.37 -17.09
C PRO A 811 -2.03 -32.83 -17.47
N GLU A 812 -1.18 -33.65 -18.10
CA GLU A 812 0.16 -33.24 -18.54
C GLU A 812 0.20 -32.25 -19.73
N ASP A 813 -0.94 -31.96 -20.36
CA ASP A 813 -1.07 -30.89 -21.36
C ASP A 813 -1.26 -29.53 -20.68
N TRP A 814 -1.87 -29.52 -19.49
CA TRP A 814 -2.14 -28.35 -18.66
C TRP A 814 -1.02 -28.08 -17.65
N LEU A 815 -0.37 -29.13 -17.14
CA LEU A 815 0.80 -29.04 -16.27
C LEU A 815 1.94 -29.90 -16.81
N LEU A 816 2.84 -29.29 -17.58
CA LEU A 816 3.95 -29.97 -18.26
C LEU A 816 4.87 -30.75 -17.31
N GLN A 817 4.94 -30.32 -16.04
CA GLN A 817 5.74 -30.94 -14.98
C GLN A 817 5.27 -32.37 -14.64
N LEU A 818 4.03 -32.75 -14.99
CA LEU A 818 3.53 -34.11 -14.79
C LEU A 818 4.15 -35.14 -15.75
N ARG A 819 4.69 -34.71 -16.90
CA ARG A 819 5.31 -35.61 -17.88
C ARG A 819 6.47 -36.38 -17.24
N GLN A 820 6.42 -37.72 -17.29
CA GLN A 820 7.56 -38.55 -16.90
C GLN A 820 8.70 -38.33 -17.89
N ARG A 821 9.94 -38.23 -17.42
CA ARG A 821 11.10 -38.31 -18.33
C ARG A 821 11.06 -39.69 -18.98
N LYS A 822 11.07 -39.74 -20.32
CA LYS A 822 11.57 -40.94 -21.00
C LYS A 822 12.97 -41.18 -20.45
N ASP A 823 13.21 -42.39 -19.96
CA ASP A 823 14.50 -42.80 -19.40
C ASP A 823 15.63 -42.34 -20.30
N ALA A 824 16.49 -41.48 -19.76
CA ALA A 824 17.83 -41.30 -20.27
C ALA A 824 18.57 -42.61 -19.98
N SER A 825 18.42 -43.55 -20.91
CA SER A 825 19.29 -44.72 -21.06
C SER A 825 20.33 -44.45 -22.14
#